data_AF-A0A9D5K2Z2-F1
#
_entry.id   AF-A0A9D5K2Z2-F1
#
_cell.length_a   1.000
_cell.length_b   1.000
_cell.length_c   1.000
_cell.angle_alpha   90.00
_cell.angle_beta   90.00
_cell.angle_gamma   90.00
#
_symmetry.space_group_name_H-M   'P 1'
#
loop_
_entity.id
_entity.type
_entity.pdbx_description
1 polymer ?
#
loop_
_entity_poly.entity_id
_entity_poly.type
_entity_poly.pdbx_seq_one_letter_code
_entity_poly.pdbx_strand_id
1 'polypeptide(L)'
;MKGLKILRKLFKPRKKSGGKAPPSSPEITKLVNNATSRYLSVVGARGLFKKRALYERPWFLVCGPTGSGKSSLLSTAGMDSAASYPDESDGFVDQEGVQIQWRFADGAVWIDIDGHLVTEEGSAEFESLVGALHSVRPLRPLDGIVMVCAAGTLQEGAQEDARDLAVKLRRCIDKAITVWGVELPVYLVFSKADEIVGFKEIFGDPSGKWDERVLGSAMQEDNSAKLPRFAFLEEFGFVLDSVKDIQVKMLARERRQSARRRICEFPIHLEALRERMSVLVAMLYRPSTYEGKPRLGGFYFTSCPADDQQVAEEPEEEQSLDISNTVFSHPLNPKKPQTKKSRSKKRSREQPSFFVRSLFLNVLPAAPQPITRTQKHERHEKMRVFKRAAVAGVSVAAVLWIVWAMTLGVQSNEKQLRKDLSASPTLSAQGIKRLAVIKDHFERYRTYAEGRRTIPMIVSGYNAEKSYRAVRDAYYSSLRTVVVEPCSTILCRSLINMINLPDNSPENDFGELKRTFRAYLSISAAGRSYDELIVDESGIVSTLRKAMLKGVIRKRSVSEPLDSALTSVITSYVALLKKNSNPPVIRSDKPLISRVQLKLVSLFDADAVYETVLAKCLRGADKLFLKDIVDESGSFAMNTDEPLSGAFTPEGWNDQVRNQILEASRRLETIEDWVIGNNRNRISEAFIDPEHLQTEMVTRYLEDTKSAWRDYLSSLNTEQFTDMEDAKKKLLELSGDRSIIALVSGRLKEWIGQFEPDSAGTMKEALAGFGEEMAFVGEFNSARLGEYQKRLADVAEGVETAVAEGSIAGVFNGHKDDPLVAAYDHVGSTMLPSMGDLEKVYFHDMLMNPLRRTIELVRLPLCDEINEAWRAEVYDVFAGSCSGQYPFVDVETEALYSVVMSLFEPQTGAIWRTYENYLSPYLMEKHGKWSRRKLAGMIPLEVSPGLTTCLTHAKRITEVFYKSDGSPRTWSISITPQTSNLTKAQIVMDKTAGDLIAKREIRLMWPISGGKPGIRLTF
;
A
#
# COMPACT_ATOMS: atom_id res chain seq x y z
N MET A 1 -41.38 -41.64 23.51
CA MET A 1 -41.90 -40.25 23.43
C MET A 1 -41.45 -39.35 24.60
N LYS A 2 -40.14 -39.22 24.85
CA LYS A 2 -39.58 -38.22 25.79
C LYS A 2 -38.48 -37.33 25.17
N GLY A 3 -37.95 -37.67 23.99
CA GLY A 3 -36.90 -36.89 23.31
C GLY A 3 -37.37 -35.63 22.58
N LEU A 4 -38.63 -35.54 22.15
CA LEU A 4 -39.13 -34.39 21.37
C LEU A 4 -39.35 -33.12 22.20
N LYS A 5 -39.45 -33.21 23.53
CA LYS A 5 -39.57 -32.02 24.41
C LYS A 5 -38.23 -31.36 24.72
N ILE A 6 -37.11 -32.08 24.55
CA ILE A 6 -35.76 -31.56 24.84
C ILE A 6 -35.24 -30.73 23.66
N LEU A 7 -35.55 -31.12 22.42
CA LEU A 7 -35.18 -30.36 21.22
C LEU A 7 -35.90 -29.00 21.09
N ARG A 8 -37.09 -28.85 21.69
CA ARG A 8 -37.85 -27.58 21.68
C ARG A 8 -37.32 -26.50 22.65
N LYS A 9 -36.52 -26.88 23.65
CA LYS A 9 -35.88 -25.92 24.58
C LYS A 9 -34.54 -25.38 24.06
N LEU A 10 -33.85 -26.09 23.17
CA LEU A 10 -32.55 -25.69 22.62
C LEU A 10 -32.62 -24.73 21.42
N PHE A 11 -33.80 -24.57 20.81
CA PHE A 11 -34.03 -23.70 19.64
C PHE A 11 -34.94 -22.50 19.92
N LYS A 12 -34.95 -21.95 21.14
CA LYS A 12 -35.44 -20.57 21.35
C LYS A 12 -34.33 -19.60 20.93
N PRO A 13 -34.51 -18.76 19.89
CA PRO A 13 -33.56 -17.69 19.62
C PRO A 13 -33.57 -16.73 20.82
N ARG A 14 -32.46 -16.69 21.55
CA ARG A 14 -32.16 -15.64 22.53
C ARG A 14 -32.31 -14.29 21.81
N LYS A 15 -33.23 -13.43 22.31
CA LYS A 15 -33.31 -12.01 21.95
C LYS A 15 -31.89 -11.43 22.06
N LYS A 16 -31.26 -11.15 20.92
CA LYS A 16 -30.11 -10.25 20.87
C LYS A 16 -30.69 -8.84 20.86
N SER A 17 -30.43 -8.10 21.94
CA SER A 17 -30.37 -6.64 21.89
C SER A 17 -29.29 -6.26 20.88
N GLY A 18 -29.69 -5.82 19.70
CA GLY A 18 -28.76 -5.44 18.64
C GLY A 18 -29.53 -4.73 17.55
N GLY A 19 -29.27 -3.42 17.43
CA GLY A 19 -29.61 -2.49 16.35
C GLY A 19 -30.88 -2.79 15.55
N LYS A 20 -31.94 -1.99 15.78
CA LYS A 20 -33.04 -1.84 14.82
C LYS A 20 -32.46 -1.66 13.42
N ALA A 21 -32.84 -2.51 12.47
CA ALA A 21 -32.76 -2.15 11.06
C ALA A 21 -33.72 -0.96 10.84
N PRO A 22 -33.34 0.06 10.05
CA PRO A 22 -34.17 1.24 9.84
C PRO A 22 -35.52 0.83 9.21
N PRO A 23 -36.59 1.60 9.47
CA PRO A 23 -37.92 1.34 8.93
C PRO A 23 -37.85 1.38 7.40
N SER A 24 -38.01 0.25 6.73
CA SER A 24 -37.96 0.19 5.27
C SER A 24 -39.29 0.63 4.67
N SER A 25 -39.31 1.74 3.96
CA SER A 25 -40.40 2.01 3.01
C SER A 25 -40.37 0.90 1.93
N PRO A 26 -41.44 0.07 1.83
CA PRO A 26 -41.49 -1.02 0.86
C PRO A 26 -41.47 -0.52 -0.59
N GLU A 27 -41.91 0.72 -0.81
CA GLU A 27 -42.02 1.35 -2.13
C GLU A 27 -40.65 1.74 -2.69
N ILE A 28 -39.81 2.39 -1.90
CA ILE A 28 -38.42 2.73 -2.27
C ILE A 28 -37.63 1.46 -2.57
N THR A 29 -37.82 0.41 -1.77
CA THR A 29 -37.17 -0.89 -2.00
C THR A 29 -37.61 -1.52 -3.33
N LYS A 30 -38.90 -1.43 -3.67
CA LYS A 30 -39.43 -1.92 -4.95
C LYS A 30 -38.86 -1.12 -6.12
N LEU A 31 -38.74 0.20 -5.98
CA LEU A 31 -38.18 1.10 -6.98
C LEU A 31 -36.71 0.75 -7.30
N VAL A 32 -35.87 0.62 -6.27
CA VAL A 32 -34.45 0.26 -6.45
C VAL A 32 -34.28 -1.11 -7.12
N ASN A 33 -35.11 -2.10 -6.75
CA ASN A 33 -35.09 -3.42 -7.38
C ASN A 33 -35.51 -3.36 -8.86
N ASN A 34 -36.57 -2.60 -9.18
CA ASN A 34 -37.01 -2.41 -10.55
C ASN A 34 -35.93 -1.72 -11.40
N ALA A 35 -35.37 -0.61 -10.92
CA ALA A 35 -34.29 0.11 -11.61
C ALA A 35 -33.06 -0.79 -11.83
N THR A 36 -32.70 -1.62 -10.86
CA THR A 36 -31.59 -2.56 -11.03
C THR A 36 -31.88 -3.65 -12.06
N SER A 37 -33.10 -4.18 -12.07
CA SER A 37 -33.49 -5.17 -13.07
C SER A 37 -33.43 -4.60 -14.48
N ARG A 38 -33.80 -3.31 -14.65
CA ARG A 38 -33.66 -2.55 -15.90
C ARG A 38 -32.19 -2.39 -16.28
N TYR A 39 -31.33 -1.94 -15.36
CA TYR A 39 -29.89 -1.85 -15.60
C TYR A 39 -29.27 -3.18 -16.08
N LEU A 40 -29.61 -4.30 -15.43
CA LEU A 40 -29.12 -5.63 -15.81
C LEU A 40 -29.60 -6.06 -17.21
N SER A 41 -30.78 -5.58 -17.64
CA SER A 41 -31.27 -5.82 -19.00
C SER A 41 -30.49 -5.00 -20.04
N VAL A 42 -30.11 -3.75 -19.72
CA VAL A 42 -29.32 -2.86 -20.59
C VAL A 42 -27.90 -3.41 -20.81
N VAL A 43 -27.28 -3.91 -19.74
CA VAL A 43 -25.93 -4.51 -19.80
C VAL A 43 -25.93 -5.90 -20.46
N GLY A 44 -27.10 -6.44 -20.81
CA GLY A 44 -27.22 -7.72 -21.54
C GLY A 44 -26.89 -8.96 -20.71
N ALA A 45 -26.82 -8.85 -19.39
CA ALA A 45 -26.35 -9.91 -18.51
C ALA A 45 -27.44 -10.98 -18.23
N ARG A 46 -27.21 -12.22 -18.69
CA ARG A 46 -28.09 -13.38 -18.42
C ARG A 46 -27.42 -14.41 -17.50
N GLY A 47 -28.22 -15.07 -16.67
CA GLY A 47 -27.79 -16.21 -15.84
C GLY A 47 -26.74 -15.88 -14.76
N LEU A 48 -25.71 -16.72 -14.64
CA LEU A 48 -24.70 -16.68 -13.57
C LEU A 48 -23.85 -15.40 -13.52
N PHE A 49 -23.84 -14.59 -14.59
CA PHE A 49 -23.03 -13.36 -14.68
C PHE A 49 -23.73 -12.09 -14.17
N LYS A 50 -25.01 -12.16 -13.77
CA LYS A 50 -25.78 -11.00 -13.26
C LYS A 50 -25.08 -10.25 -12.12
N LYS A 51 -24.43 -10.96 -11.21
CA LYS A 51 -23.74 -10.34 -10.06
C LYS A 51 -22.49 -9.56 -10.46
N ARG A 52 -21.83 -9.93 -11.56
CA ARG A 52 -20.63 -9.23 -12.07
C ARG A 52 -21.02 -7.99 -12.88
N ALA A 53 -22.09 -8.09 -13.66
CA ALA A 53 -22.64 -7.00 -14.47
C ALA A 53 -23.09 -5.78 -13.65
N LEU A 54 -23.55 -5.99 -12.39
CA LEU A 54 -23.89 -4.91 -11.45
C LEU A 54 -22.74 -3.95 -11.14
N TYR A 55 -21.50 -4.33 -11.43
CA TYR A 55 -20.31 -3.54 -11.13
C TYR A 55 -19.55 -3.11 -12.39
N GLU A 56 -20.14 -3.27 -13.59
CA GLU A 56 -19.50 -2.85 -14.86
C GLU A 56 -19.48 -1.34 -15.07
N ARG A 57 -20.50 -0.61 -14.58
CA ARG A 57 -20.56 0.85 -14.61
C ARG A 57 -20.60 1.42 -13.19
N PRO A 58 -19.95 2.58 -12.94
CA PRO A 58 -20.02 3.25 -11.66
C PRO A 58 -21.40 3.88 -11.42
N TRP A 59 -21.88 3.86 -10.18
CA TRP A 59 -23.14 4.46 -9.75
C TRP A 59 -22.87 5.68 -8.87
N PHE A 60 -23.41 6.83 -9.26
CA PHE A 60 -23.27 8.08 -8.53
C PHE A 60 -24.64 8.53 -8.00
N LEU A 61 -24.65 8.96 -6.74
CA LEU A 61 -25.83 9.59 -6.13
C LEU A 61 -25.66 11.09 -6.16
N VAL A 62 -26.64 11.81 -6.70
CA VAL A 62 -26.66 13.26 -6.81
C VAL A 62 -27.56 13.83 -5.73
N CYS A 63 -26.96 14.48 -4.74
CA CYS A 63 -27.62 15.00 -3.54
C CYS A 63 -27.49 16.52 -3.45
N GLY A 64 -28.44 17.18 -2.80
CA GLY A 64 -28.35 18.62 -2.52
C GLY A 64 -29.71 19.25 -2.23
N PRO A 65 -29.76 20.49 -1.70
CA PRO A 65 -31.00 21.15 -1.33
C PRO A 65 -31.97 21.34 -2.51
N THR A 66 -33.25 21.55 -2.22
CA THR A 66 -34.24 21.92 -3.25
C THR A 66 -33.85 23.24 -3.91
N GLY A 67 -33.99 23.35 -5.24
CA GLY A 67 -33.58 24.54 -5.99
C GLY A 67 -32.08 24.64 -6.32
N SER A 68 -31.23 23.68 -5.92
CA SER A 68 -29.81 23.67 -6.26
C SER A 68 -29.50 23.27 -7.72
N GLY A 69 -30.50 23.04 -8.57
CA GLY A 69 -30.30 22.75 -10.00
C GLY A 69 -29.84 21.32 -10.34
N LYS A 70 -30.01 20.34 -9.44
CA LYS A 70 -29.59 18.93 -9.65
C LYS A 70 -30.10 18.32 -10.96
N SER A 71 -31.42 18.30 -11.14
CA SER A 71 -32.06 17.67 -12.30
C SER A 71 -31.77 18.45 -13.59
N SER A 72 -31.73 19.77 -13.50
CA SER A 72 -31.35 20.66 -14.60
C SER A 72 -29.88 20.46 -15.03
N LEU A 73 -28.96 20.23 -14.09
CA LEU A 73 -27.57 19.88 -14.41
C LEU A 73 -27.45 18.54 -15.14
N LEU A 74 -28.16 17.52 -14.69
CA LEU A 74 -28.10 16.18 -15.30
C LEU A 74 -28.72 16.15 -16.71
N SER A 75 -29.83 16.86 -16.90
CA SER A 75 -30.46 17.01 -18.22
C SER A 75 -29.56 17.77 -19.20
N THR A 76 -29.00 18.91 -18.76
CA THR A 76 -28.03 19.70 -19.52
C THR A 76 -26.77 18.91 -19.87
N ALA A 77 -26.30 18.04 -18.98
CA ALA A 77 -25.16 17.16 -19.23
C ALA A 77 -25.42 16.09 -20.32
N GLY A 78 -26.67 15.98 -20.82
CA GLY A 78 -27.07 14.96 -21.79
C GLY A 78 -27.28 13.58 -21.18
N MET A 79 -27.48 13.49 -19.86
CA MET A 79 -27.69 12.21 -19.16
C MET A 79 -29.11 11.66 -19.34
N ASP A 80 -29.99 12.41 -20.00
CA ASP A 80 -31.35 11.98 -20.36
C ASP A 80 -31.40 11.13 -21.64
N SER A 81 -30.35 11.14 -22.47
CA SER A 81 -30.36 10.48 -23.78
C SER A 81 -29.33 9.35 -23.90
N ALA A 82 -29.56 8.23 -23.22
CA ALA A 82 -29.09 6.96 -23.77
C ALA A 82 -30.03 6.56 -24.90
N ALA A 83 -29.47 6.30 -26.08
CA ALA A 83 -30.18 6.01 -27.33
C ALA A 83 -30.94 4.66 -27.36
N SER A 84 -31.44 4.18 -26.23
CA SER A 84 -32.38 3.07 -26.10
C SER A 84 -33.16 3.27 -24.81
N TYR A 85 -34.48 3.44 -24.95
CA TYR A 85 -35.53 3.64 -23.93
C TYR A 85 -35.98 5.09 -23.67
N PRO A 86 -37.19 5.44 -24.17
CA PRO A 86 -38.15 6.24 -23.43
C PRO A 86 -39.21 5.29 -22.85
N ASP A 87 -39.30 5.18 -21.54
CA ASP A 87 -40.53 4.70 -20.90
C ASP A 87 -40.85 5.71 -19.80
N GLU A 88 -42.04 6.33 -19.86
CA GLU A 88 -42.48 7.42 -18.95
C GLU A 88 -42.60 6.99 -17.47
N SER A 89 -42.17 5.77 -17.13
CA SER A 89 -42.23 5.17 -15.79
C SER A 89 -40.92 5.21 -15.00
N ASP A 90 -39.92 5.98 -15.43
CA ASP A 90 -38.64 6.19 -14.72
C ASP A 90 -38.67 7.31 -13.66
N GLY A 91 -39.83 7.96 -13.48
CA GLY A 91 -40.15 8.80 -12.32
C GLY A 91 -41.45 8.33 -11.68
N PHE A 92 -41.38 7.62 -10.55
CA PHE A 92 -42.57 7.41 -9.72
C PHE A 92 -42.70 8.64 -8.80
N VAL A 93 -43.83 9.34 -8.92
CA VAL A 93 -44.30 10.30 -7.91
C VAL A 93 -45.21 9.48 -7.01
N ASP A 94 -44.76 9.15 -5.80
CA ASP A 94 -45.70 8.65 -4.79
C ASP A 94 -46.76 9.74 -4.52
N GLN A 95 -47.93 9.34 -4.05
CA GLN A 95 -49.04 10.25 -3.72
C GLN A 95 -48.65 11.31 -2.66
N GLU A 96 -47.46 11.18 -2.04
CA GLU A 96 -46.83 12.13 -1.11
C GLU A 96 -45.51 12.80 -1.60
N GLY A 97 -45.11 12.69 -2.88
CA GLY A 97 -44.20 13.66 -3.50
C GLY A 97 -42.67 13.42 -3.47
N VAL A 98 -42.17 12.23 -3.12
CA VAL A 98 -40.70 11.93 -3.19
C VAL A 98 -40.31 11.41 -4.58
N GLN A 99 -39.51 12.19 -5.34
CA GLN A 99 -38.99 11.79 -6.65
C GLN A 99 -37.55 11.23 -6.56
N ILE A 100 -37.35 10.00 -7.04
CA ILE A 100 -36.02 9.39 -7.25
C ILE A 100 -35.91 9.00 -8.73
N GLN A 101 -35.08 9.72 -9.49
CA GLN A 101 -34.91 9.52 -10.92
C GLN A 101 -33.61 8.78 -11.24
N TRP A 102 -33.71 7.75 -12.08
CA TRP A 102 -32.56 6.95 -12.51
C TRP A 102 -32.19 7.30 -13.95
N ARG A 103 -30.95 7.74 -14.17
CA ARG A 103 -30.43 8.07 -15.50
C ARG A 103 -29.29 7.12 -15.86
N PHE A 104 -29.50 6.28 -16.88
CA PHE A 104 -28.53 5.30 -17.35
C PHE A 104 -27.72 5.87 -18.52
N ALA A 105 -26.51 6.38 -18.28
CA ALA A 105 -25.63 6.91 -19.33
C ALA A 105 -24.56 5.87 -19.75
N ASP A 106 -23.93 6.07 -20.92
CA ASP A 106 -22.94 5.12 -21.48
C ASP A 106 -21.69 4.92 -20.59
N GLY A 107 -21.38 5.86 -19.70
CA GLY A 107 -20.24 5.80 -18.78
C GLY A 107 -20.59 5.54 -17.30
N ALA A 108 -21.80 5.82 -16.84
CA ALA A 108 -22.17 5.73 -15.42
C ALA A 108 -23.71 5.67 -15.23
N VAL A 109 -24.15 5.28 -14.03
CA VAL A 109 -25.54 5.38 -13.58
C VAL A 109 -25.67 6.54 -12.61
N TRP A 110 -26.59 7.46 -12.87
CA TRP A 110 -26.85 8.63 -12.03
C TRP A 110 -28.20 8.47 -11.32
N ILE A 111 -28.18 8.61 -10.00
CA ILE A 111 -29.37 8.54 -9.15
C ILE A 111 -29.61 9.96 -8.63
N ASP A 112 -30.63 10.61 -9.17
CA ASP A 112 -31.04 11.96 -8.78
C ASP A 112 -32.13 11.88 -7.72
N ILE A 113 -31.89 12.48 -6.56
CA ILE A 113 -32.82 12.47 -5.43
C ILE A 113 -33.43 13.85 -5.20
N ASP A 114 -34.71 13.87 -4.81
CA ASP A 114 -35.37 15.10 -4.39
C ASP A 114 -34.61 15.78 -3.22
N GLY A 115 -34.59 17.11 -3.21
CA GLY A 115 -33.93 17.89 -2.15
C GLY A 115 -34.56 17.71 -0.77
N HIS A 116 -35.84 17.33 -0.69
CA HIS A 116 -36.53 17.02 0.56
C HIS A 116 -35.86 15.86 1.31
N LEU A 117 -35.24 14.90 0.62
CA LEU A 117 -34.52 13.77 1.21
C LEU A 117 -33.24 14.17 1.98
N VAL A 118 -32.78 15.41 1.77
CA VAL A 118 -31.62 15.98 2.47
C VAL A 118 -32.05 16.74 3.75
N THR A 119 -33.36 16.91 3.96
CA THR A 119 -33.92 17.59 5.14
C THR A 119 -34.12 16.62 6.33
N GLU A 120 -34.54 17.16 7.49
CA GLU A 120 -34.87 16.34 8.66
C GLU A 120 -36.11 15.48 8.45
N GLU A 121 -37.07 15.97 7.68
CA GLU A 121 -38.34 15.29 7.41
C GLU A 121 -38.14 14.08 6.49
N GLY A 122 -37.38 14.24 5.39
CA GLY A 122 -37.06 13.16 4.42
C GLY A 122 -35.98 12.16 4.89
N SER A 123 -35.64 12.20 6.18
CA SER A 123 -34.55 11.45 6.80
C SER A 123 -34.73 9.94 6.72
N ALA A 124 -35.97 9.45 6.89
CA ALA A 124 -36.30 8.03 6.97
C ALA A 124 -36.35 7.37 5.58
N GLU A 125 -36.82 8.13 4.60
CA GLU A 125 -36.88 7.79 3.18
C GLU A 125 -35.45 7.68 2.62
N PHE A 126 -34.57 8.60 2.99
CA PHE A 126 -33.15 8.52 2.64
C PHE A 126 -32.49 7.27 3.24
N GLU A 127 -32.74 6.94 4.51
CA GLU A 127 -32.24 5.68 5.11
C GLU A 127 -32.79 4.42 4.40
N SER A 128 -34.06 4.46 3.98
CA SER A 128 -34.68 3.40 3.19
C SER A 128 -34.00 3.23 1.82
N LEU A 129 -33.69 4.33 1.14
CA LEU A 129 -32.97 4.33 -0.14
C LEU A 129 -31.56 3.76 0.03
N VAL A 130 -30.82 4.21 1.03
CA VAL A 130 -29.48 3.73 1.35
C VAL A 130 -29.51 2.22 1.68
N GLY A 131 -30.48 1.77 2.47
CA GLY A 131 -30.68 0.35 2.78
C GLY A 131 -31.04 -0.49 1.56
N ALA A 132 -31.90 0.02 0.68
CA ALA A 132 -32.28 -0.63 -0.56
C ALA A 132 -31.09 -0.77 -1.53
N LEU A 133 -30.28 0.28 -1.71
CA LEU A 133 -29.04 0.24 -2.50
C LEU A 133 -28.04 -0.79 -1.96
N HIS A 134 -27.88 -0.87 -0.63
CA HIS A 134 -27.03 -1.89 0.00
C HIS A 134 -27.53 -3.31 -0.26
N SER A 135 -28.85 -3.52 -0.27
CA SER A 135 -29.45 -4.84 -0.49
C SER A 135 -29.19 -5.38 -1.90
N VAL A 136 -29.15 -4.48 -2.89
CA VAL A 136 -29.02 -4.84 -4.30
C VAL A 136 -27.56 -4.86 -4.76
N ARG A 137 -26.73 -3.94 -4.24
CA ARG A 137 -25.31 -3.81 -4.61
C ARG A 137 -24.40 -3.84 -3.37
N PRO A 138 -24.30 -4.98 -2.65
CA PRO A 138 -23.72 -5.05 -1.30
C PRO A 138 -22.20 -4.81 -1.22
N LEU A 139 -21.44 -5.04 -2.31
CA LEU A 139 -19.98 -4.90 -2.27
C LEU A 139 -19.53 -3.43 -2.42
N ARG A 140 -20.27 -2.67 -3.22
CA ARG A 140 -20.03 -1.25 -3.56
C ARG A 140 -21.38 -0.61 -3.87
N PRO A 141 -22.16 -0.16 -2.87
CA PRO A 141 -23.49 0.41 -3.11
C PRO A 141 -23.46 1.59 -4.08
N LEU A 142 -22.46 2.48 -3.93
CA LEU A 142 -22.16 3.59 -4.84
C LEU A 142 -20.66 3.66 -5.13
N ASP A 143 -20.31 4.36 -6.20
CA ASP A 143 -18.94 4.65 -6.62
C ASP A 143 -18.50 6.06 -6.19
N GLY A 144 -19.45 6.97 -5.97
CA GLY A 144 -19.25 8.30 -5.38
C GLY A 144 -20.56 9.04 -5.11
N ILE A 145 -20.49 10.13 -4.37
CA ILE A 145 -21.62 11.04 -4.10
C ILE A 145 -21.29 12.41 -4.71
N VAL A 146 -22.20 12.97 -5.50
CA VAL A 146 -22.11 14.32 -6.05
C VAL A 146 -23.01 15.24 -5.23
N MET A 147 -22.42 16.15 -4.48
CA MET A 147 -23.11 17.13 -3.66
C MET A 147 -23.25 18.45 -4.42
N VAL A 148 -24.47 18.80 -4.77
CA VAL A 148 -24.80 19.97 -5.58
C VAL A 148 -25.34 21.10 -4.71
N CYS A 149 -24.65 22.24 -4.71
CA CYS A 149 -25.02 23.45 -4.00
C CYS A 149 -25.10 24.64 -4.98
N ALA A 150 -26.12 25.50 -4.88
CA ALA A 150 -26.13 26.71 -5.68
C ALA A 150 -25.07 27.70 -5.19
N ALA A 151 -24.31 28.30 -6.13
CA ALA A 151 -23.27 29.27 -5.81
C ALA A 151 -23.86 30.53 -5.14
N GLY A 152 -25.03 31.00 -5.61
CA GLY A 152 -25.73 32.17 -5.06
C GLY A 152 -26.12 32.03 -3.58
N THR A 153 -26.47 30.83 -3.13
CA THR A 153 -26.79 30.57 -1.70
C THR A 153 -25.61 30.87 -0.77
N LEU A 154 -24.38 30.73 -1.26
CA LEU A 154 -23.17 31.06 -0.51
C LEU A 154 -22.75 32.53 -0.67
N GLN A 155 -23.33 33.27 -1.62
CA GLN A 155 -23.02 34.67 -1.90
C GLN A 155 -23.85 35.63 -1.03
N GLU A 156 -25.13 35.32 -0.80
CA GLU A 156 -26.08 36.18 -0.10
C GLU A 156 -26.17 35.92 1.42
N GLY A 157 -25.77 34.72 1.88
CA GLY A 157 -25.89 34.30 3.29
C GLY A 157 -24.75 34.75 4.22
N ALA A 158 -25.04 34.74 5.52
CA ALA A 158 -24.03 34.89 6.58
C ALA A 158 -23.14 33.63 6.69
N GLN A 159 -22.02 33.72 7.40
CA GLN A 159 -21.12 32.56 7.61
C GLN A 159 -21.83 31.40 8.34
N GLU A 160 -22.93 31.69 9.05
CA GLU A 160 -23.79 30.70 9.70
C GLU A 160 -24.57 29.84 8.69
N ASP A 161 -25.02 30.41 7.57
CA ASP A 161 -25.79 29.67 6.55
C ASP A 161 -24.94 28.57 5.87
N ALA A 162 -23.65 28.83 5.65
CA ALA A 162 -22.72 27.84 5.13
C ALA A 162 -22.50 26.67 6.11
N ARG A 163 -22.53 26.94 7.43
CA ARG A 163 -22.41 25.90 8.46
C ARG A 163 -23.68 25.06 8.53
N ASP A 164 -24.85 25.69 8.51
CA ASP A 164 -26.14 24.99 8.56
C ASP A 164 -26.34 24.10 7.33
N LEU A 165 -25.95 24.60 6.15
CA LEU A 165 -25.92 23.79 4.93
C LEU A 165 -24.97 22.59 5.08
N ALA A 166 -23.77 22.80 5.63
CA ALA A 166 -22.80 21.71 5.85
C ALA A 166 -23.35 20.63 6.77
N VAL A 167 -24.02 21.01 7.86
CA VAL A 167 -24.61 20.08 8.84
C VAL A 167 -25.70 19.21 8.17
N LYS A 168 -26.59 19.83 7.40
CA LYS A 168 -27.65 19.11 6.66
C LYS A 168 -27.06 18.11 5.68
N LEU A 169 -26.09 18.54 4.86
CA LEU A 169 -25.43 17.68 3.87
C LEU A 169 -24.62 16.56 4.53
N ARG A 170 -23.93 16.85 5.64
CA ARG A 170 -23.11 15.88 6.36
C ARG A 170 -23.95 14.74 6.94
N ARG A 171 -25.10 15.06 7.51
CA ARG A 171 -26.04 14.06 8.05
C ARG A 171 -26.43 12.98 7.03
N CYS A 172 -26.60 13.34 5.76
CA CYS A 172 -26.88 12.38 4.70
C CYS A 172 -25.70 11.45 4.43
N ILE A 173 -24.47 11.99 4.42
CA ILE A 173 -23.26 11.19 4.24
C ILE A 173 -23.07 10.23 5.43
N ASP A 174 -23.24 10.69 6.66
CA ASP A 174 -23.04 9.86 7.86
C ASP A 174 -24.01 8.67 7.90
N LYS A 175 -25.26 8.87 7.50
CA LYS A 175 -26.24 7.78 7.35
C LYS A 175 -25.81 6.76 6.29
N ALA A 176 -25.35 7.25 5.14
CA ALA A 176 -24.84 6.40 4.06
C ALA A 176 -23.64 5.56 4.53
N ILE A 177 -22.66 6.19 5.19
CA ILE A 177 -21.48 5.53 5.76
C ILE A 177 -21.89 4.52 6.84
N THR A 178 -22.85 4.87 7.71
CA THR A 178 -23.33 4.02 8.81
C THR A 178 -23.98 2.73 8.30
N VAL A 179 -24.77 2.81 7.23
CA VAL A 179 -25.47 1.66 6.64
C VAL A 179 -24.54 0.83 5.76
N TRP A 180 -23.71 1.45 4.93
CA TRP A 180 -22.87 0.75 3.97
C TRP A 180 -21.56 0.25 4.56
N GLY A 181 -21.08 0.89 5.63
CA GLY A 181 -19.79 0.58 6.23
C GLY A 181 -18.61 0.82 5.29
N VAL A 182 -18.72 1.80 4.40
CA VAL A 182 -17.75 2.12 3.35
C VAL A 182 -17.49 3.63 3.29
N GLU A 183 -16.23 4.03 3.12
CA GLU A 183 -15.82 5.41 2.86
C GLU A 183 -15.80 5.68 1.35
N LEU A 184 -16.64 6.62 0.88
CA LEU A 184 -16.81 6.97 -0.54
C LEU A 184 -16.25 8.36 -0.84
N PRO A 185 -15.79 8.61 -2.10
CA PRO A 185 -15.48 9.95 -2.55
C PRO A 185 -16.76 10.79 -2.69
N VAL A 186 -16.72 11.99 -2.12
CA VAL A 186 -17.79 13.00 -2.21
C VAL A 186 -17.25 14.18 -3.02
N TYR A 187 -17.90 14.49 -4.14
CA TYR A 187 -17.56 15.58 -5.05
C TYR A 187 -18.48 16.77 -4.80
N LEU A 188 -17.92 17.97 -4.67
CA LEU A 188 -18.69 19.21 -4.51
C LEU A 188 -18.92 19.86 -5.88
N VAL A 189 -20.16 20.14 -6.23
CA VAL A 189 -20.52 20.84 -7.46
C VAL A 189 -21.31 22.09 -7.10
N PHE A 190 -20.72 23.25 -7.36
CA PHE A 190 -21.35 24.55 -7.24
C PHE A 190 -22.08 24.87 -8.54
N SER A 191 -23.40 24.69 -8.52
CA SER A 191 -24.29 25.00 -9.63
C SER A 191 -24.62 26.48 -9.69
N LYS A 192 -25.26 26.93 -10.78
CA LYS A 192 -25.68 28.32 -10.98
C LYS A 192 -24.52 29.32 -10.84
N ALA A 193 -23.30 28.90 -11.20
CA ALA A 193 -22.13 29.79 -11.16
C ALA A 193 -22.29 31.00 -12.09
N ASP A 194 -23.21 30.94 -13.05
CA ASP A 194 -23.58 32.03 -13.95
C ASP A 194 -24.38 33.15 -13.29
N GLU A 195 -24.87 32.96 -12.06
CA GLU A 195 -25.43 34.03 -11.21
C GLU A 195 -24.31 34.91 -10.60
N ILE A 196 -23.07 34.44 -10.58
CA ILE A 196 -21.93 35.23 -10.11
C ILE A 196 -21.67 36.37 -11.09
N VAL A 197 -21.60 37.59 -10.57
CA VAL A 197 -21.38 38.81 -11.36
C VAL A 197 -20.11 38.66 -12.20
N GLY A 198 -20.25 38.86 -13.53
CA GLY A 198 -19.16 38.81 -14.50
C GLY A 198 -18.88 37.43 -15.11
N PHE A 199 -19.59 36.37 -14.68
CA PHE A 199 -19.40 35.01 -15.23
C PHE A 199 -19.76 34.95 -16.73
N LYS A 200 -20.89 35.56 -17.13
CA LYS A 200 -21.36 35.53 -18.52
C LYS A 200 -20.46 36.35 -19.42
N GLU A 201 -19.85 37.42 -18.92
CA GLU A 201 -18.92 38.25 -19.68
C GLU A 201 -17.54 37.61 -19.88
N ILE A 202 -17.08 36.76 -18.95
CA ILE A 202 -15.80 36.06 -19.10
C ILE A 202 -15.95 34.74 -19.89
N PHE A 203 -17.08 34.05 -19.78
CA PHE A 203 -17.29 32.73 -20.41
C PHE A 203 -18.30 32.70 -21.56
N GLY A 204 -19.02 33.79 -21.85
CA GLY A 204 -20.11 33.88 -22.85
C GLY A 204 -19.70 33.76 -24.32
N ASP A 205 -18.78 32.86 -24.66
CA ASP A 205 -18.39 32.53 -26.04
C ASP A 205 -19.53 31.74 -26.73
N PRO A 206 -20.08 32.24 -27.86
CA PRO A 206 -21.15 31.55 -28.59
C PRO A 206 -20.73 30.21 -29.22
N SER A 207 -19.42 29.91 -29.29
CA SER A 207 -18.90 28.69 -29.91
C SER A 207 -19.16 27.41 -29.10
N GLY A 208 -19.67 27.50 -27.87
CA GLY A 208 -20.02 26.34 -27.02
C GLY A 208 -18.83 25.52 -26.52
N LYS A 209 -17.58 25.97 -26.75
CA LYS A 209 -16.35 25.24 -26.41
C LYS A 209 -16.12 25.02 -24.92
N TRP A 210 -16.78 25.79 -24.05
CA TRP A 210 -16.62 25.72 -22.60
C TRP A 210 -17.34 24.53 -21.97
N ASP A 211 -18.35 23.96 -22.62
CA ASP A 211 -19.07 22.79 -22.12
C ASP A 211 -18.23 21.49 -22.21
N GLU A 212 -17.25 21.46 -23.12
CA GLU A 212 -16.23 20.41 -23.21
C GLU A 212 -15.07 20.59 -22.20
N ARG A 213 -15.13 21.61 -21.34
CA ARG A 213 -14.13 21.90 -20.31
C ARG A 213 -14.74 21.79 -18.92
N VAL A 214 -13.88 21.86 -17.90
CA VAL A 214 -14.28 21.80 -16.50
C VAL A 214 -13.63 22.97 -15.75
N LEU A 215 -14.42 23.67 -14.93
CA LEU A 215 -13.97 24.71 -14.03
C LEU A 215 -13.94 24.14 -12.60
N GLY A 216 -12.76 23.80 -12.10
CA GLY A 216 -12.59 23.15 -10.79
C GLY A 216 -11.34 22.28 -10.72
N SER A 217 -11.18 21.56 -9.61
CA SER A 217 -10.03 20.68 -9.39
C SER A 217 -10.42 19.38 -8.67
N ALA A 218 -9.77 18.28 -9.07
CA ALA A 218 -9.82 16.99 -8.38
C ALA A 218 -8.79 16.96 -7.24
N MET A 219 -9.08 16.24 -6.16
CA MET A 219 -8.13 16.16 -5.04
C MET A 219 -6.96 15.21 -5.33
N GLN A 220 -5.74 15.63 -4.99
CA GLN A 220 -4.53 14.80 -5.09
C GLN A 220 -4.47 13.73 -4.00
N GLU A 221 -3.90 12.55 -4.32
CA GLU A 221 -3.73 11.45 -3.35
C GLU A 221 -2.77 11.80 -2.21
N ASP A 222 -1.73 12.59 -2.49
CA ASP A 222 -0.73 13.05 -1.51
C ASP A 222 -1.32 13.98 -0.43
N ASN A 223 -2.48 14.59 -0.70
CA ASN A 223 -3.17 15.46 0.25
C ASN A 223 -4.00 14.68 1.29
N SER A 224 -3.97 13.34 1.31
CA SER A 224 -4.73 12.54 2.29
C SER A 224 -4.34 12.80 3.76
N ALA A 225 -3.11 13.26 3.99
CA ALA A 225 -2.59 13.66 5.29
C ALA A 225 -2.98 15.09 5.71
N LYS A 226 -3.29 15.97 4.76
CA LYS A 226 -3.73 17.35 5.04
C LYS A 226 -5.19 17.37 5.48
N LEU A 227 -5.55 18.36 6.29
CA LEU A 227 -6.96 18.62 6.62
C LEU A 227 -7.71 19.06 5.33
N PRO A 228 -8.92 18.54 5.06
CA PRO A 228 -9.66 18.81 3.81
C PRO A 228 -9.84 20.31 3.48
N ARG A 229 -9.96 21.17 4.50
CA ARG A 229 -10.04 22.64 4.32
C ARG A 229 -8.79 23.22 3.67
N PHE A 230 -7.60 22.83 4.12
CA PHE A 230 -6.35 23.37 3.57
C PHE A 230 -6.08 22.85 2.16
N ALA A 231 -6.36 21.55 1.92
CA ALA A 231 -6.28 20.98 0.58
C ALA A 231 -7.24 21.70 -0.40
N PHE A 232 -8.46 22.02 0.03
CA PHE A 232 -9.39 22.82 -0.75
C PHE A 232 -8.87 24.25 -1.03
N LEU A 233 -8.36 24.95 -0.02
CA LEU A 233 -7.88 26.33 -0.16
C LEU A 233 -6.69 26.47 -1.11
N GLU A 234 -5.82 25.46 -1.15
CA GLU A 234 -4.68 25.34 -2.05
C GLU A 234 -5.15 25.14 -3.50
N GLU A 235 -5.99 24.12 -3.73
CA GLU A 235 -6.56 23.80 -5.05
C GLU A 235 -7.47 24.93 -5.60
N PHE A 236 -8.19 25.63 -4.72
CA PHE A 236 -8.99 26.81 -5.10
C PHE A 236 -8.10 27.95 -5.61
N GLY A 237 -6.91 28.14 -5.03
CA GLY A 237 -5.94 29.14 -5.48
C GLY A 237 -5.55 28.92 -6.95
N PHE A 238 -5.24 27.69 -7.33
CA PHE A 238 -4.89 27.36 -8.71
C PHE A 238 -6.04 27.58 -9.70
N VAL A 239 -7.29 27.30 -9.30
CA VAL A 239 -8.47 27.59 -10.10
C VAL A 239 -8.64 29.10 -10.28
N LEU A 240 -8.47 29.88 -9.21
CA LEU A 240 -8.58 31.34 -9.25
C LEU A 240 -7.50 31.97 -10.14
N ASP A 241 -6.26 31.50 -10.06
CA ASP A 241 -5.16 31.97 -10.91
C ASP A 241 -5.42 31.64 -12.39
N SER A 242 -5.94 30.44 -12.66
CA SER A 242 -6.37 30.06 -14.02
C SER A 242 -7.47 30.98 -14.56
N VAL A 243 -8.39 31.43 -13.70
CA VAL A 243 -9.44 32.40 -14.07
C VAL A 243 -8.84 33.79 -14.34
N LYS A 244 -7.88 34.24 -13.54
CA LYS A 244 -7.14 35.51 -13.76
C LYS A 244 -6.38 35.50 -15.09
N ASP A 245 -5.82 34.37 -15.49
CA ASP A 245 -5.18 34.23 -16.81
C ASP A 245 -6.17 34.37 -17.98
N ILE A 246 -7.38 33.82 -17.84
CA ILE A 246 -8.46 33.98 -18.84
C ILE A 246 -8.91 35.44 -18.89
N GLN A 247 -9.04 36.07 -17.72
CA GLN A 247 -9.46 37.46 -17.59
C GLN A 247 -8.57 38.39 -18.42
N VAL A 248 -7.24 38.25 -18.33
CA VAL A 248 -6.28 39.04 -19.12
C VAL A 248 -6.55 38.91 -20.63
N LYS A 249 -6.86 37.69 -21.10
CA LYS A 249 -7.15 37.44 -22.51
C LYS A 249 -8.48 38.01 -22.96
N MET A 250 -9.51 37.96 -22.11
CA MET A 250 -10.83 38.52 -22.42
C MET A 250 -10.81 40.05 -22.41
N LEU A 251 -10.09 40.67 -21.47
CA LEU A 251 -9.88 42.13 -21.43
C LEU A 251 -9.13 42.66 -22.65
N ALA A 252 -8.26 41.86 -23.27
CA ALA A 252 -7.59 42.27 -24.51
C ALA A 252 -8.54 42.37 -25.72
N ARG A 253 -9.71 41.71 -25.67
CA ARG A 253 -10.66 41.60 -26.78
C ARG A 253 -11.91 42.45 -26.61
N GLU A 254 -12.41 42.54 -25.38
CA GLU A 254 -13.66 43.23 -25.10
C GLU A 254 -13.49 44.76 -25.18
N ARG A 255 -14.31 45.42 -26.00
CA ARG A 255 -14.27 46.88 -26.23
C ARG A 255 -15.29 47.62 -25.38
N ARG A 256 -16.41 46.97 -25.00
CA ARG A 256 -17.47 47.62 -24.21
C ARG A 256 -17.00 47.83 -22.76
N GLN A 257 -16.98 49.08 -22.32
CA GLN A 257 -16.48 49.46 -20.99
C GLN A 257 -17.26 48.79 -19.85
N SER A 258 -18.58 48.64 -20.00
CA SER A 258 -19.44 47.93 -19.05
C SER A 258 -19.08 46.43 -18.93
N ALA A 259 -18.81 45.76 -20.04
CA ALA A 259 -18.41 44.35 -20.04
C ALA A 259 -16.99 44.15 -19.48
N ARG A 260 -16.03 45.03 -19.83
CA ARG A 260 -14.68 45.02 -19.25
C ARG A 260 -14.70 45.15 -17.73
N ARG A 261 -15.57 46.02 -17.19
CA ARG A 261 -15.76 46.16 -15.74
C ARG A 261 -16.25 44.85 -15.11
N ARG A 262 -17.26 44.21 -15.69
CA ARG A 262 -17.77 42.92 -15.20
C ARG A 262 -16.75 41.78 -15.30
N ILE A 263 -15.93 41.76 -16.35
CA ILE A 263 -14.78 40.83 -16.47
C ILE A 263 -13.76 41.06 -15.34
N CYS A 264 -13.52 42.32 -14.94
CA CYS A 264 -12.67 42.66 -13.79
C CYS A 264 -13.27 42.21 -12.44
N GLU A 265 -14.59 42.30 -12.29
CA GLU A 265 -15.32 41.97 -11.06
C GLU A 265 -15.42 40.46 -10.80
N PHE A 266 -15.45 39.62 -11.83
CA PHE A 266 -15.67 38.17 -11.67
C PHE A 266 -14.67 37.46 -10.73
N PRO A 267 -13.33 37.58 -10.90
CA PRO A 267 -12.41 36.90 -9.99
C PRO A 267 -12.52 37.39 -8.55
N ILE A 268 -12.91 38.65 -8.33
CA ILE A 268 -13.11 39.24 -7.00
C ILE A 268 -14.31 38.57 -6.32
N HIS A 269 -15.43 38.43 -7.05
CA HIS A 269 -16.61 37.74 -6.54
C HIS A 269 -16.37 36.24 -6.32
N LEU A 270 -15.60 35.59 -7.20
CA LEU A 270 -15.21 34.20 -7.02
C LEU A 270 -14.30 34.01 -5.79
N GLU A 271 -13.31 34.89 -5.61
CA GLU A 271 -12.41 34.88 -4.46
C GLU A 271 -13.16 35.14 -3.14
N ALA A 272 -14.18 35.99 -3.13
CA ALA A 272 -15.03 36.22 -1.95
C ALA A 272 -15.76 34.95 -1.47
N LEU A 273 -16.05 34.00 -2.37
CA LEU A 273 -16.68 32.72 -2.03
C LEU A 273 -15.69 31.73 -1.39
N ARG A 274 -14.38 31.92 -1.59
CA ARG A 274 -13.31 31.01 -1.15
C ARG A 274 -13.42 30.65 0.33
N GLU A 275 -13.55 31.67 1.19
CA GLU A 275 -13.54 31.47 2.63
C GLU A 275 -14.82 30.74 3.11
N ARG A 276 -15.98 31.12 2.56
CA ARG A 276 -17.28 30.51 2.89
C ARG A 276 -17.34 29.05 2.44
N MET A 277 -16.83 28.75 1.25
CA MET A 277 -16.70 27.37 0.77
C MET A 277 -15.70 26.56 1.60
N SER A 278 -14.62 27.19 2.09
CA SER A 278 -13.66 26.50 2.97
C SER A 278 -14.31 26.06 4.29
N VAL A 279 -15.24 26.86 4.84
CA VAL A 279 -16.01 26.54 6.04
C VAL A 279 -16.97 25.37 5.77
N LEU A 280 -17.68 25.41 4.63
CA LEU A 280 -18.53 24.31 4.17
C LEU A 280 -17.74 23.00 4.09
N VAL A 281 -16.56 23.01 3.46
CA VAL A 281 -15.66 21.85 3.34
C VAL A 281 -15.17 21.37 4.72
N ALA A 282 -14.75 22.28 5.60
CA ALA A 282 -14.26 21.93 6.93
C ALA A 282 -15.32 21.16 7.74
N MET A 283 -16.57 21.60 7.66
CA MET A 283 -17.69 21.00 8.39
C MET A 283 -18.16 19.69 7.72
N LEU A 284 -18.23 19.65 6.39
CA LEU A 284 -18.66 18.45 5.65
C LEU A 284 -17.66 17.29 5.77
N TYR A 285 -16.36 17.56 5.87
CA TYR A 285 -15.32 16.51 5.91
C TYR A 285 -14.67 16.34 7.29
N ARG A 286 -15.29 16.84 8.36
CA ARG A 286 -14.81 16.68 9.74
C ARG A 286 -14.68 15.18 10.10
N PRO A 287 -13.56 14.72 10.70
CA PRO A 287 -13.47 13.35 11.18
C PRO A 287 -14.41 13.15 12.38
N SER A 288 -15.20 12.06 12.37
CA SER A 288 -16.04 11.65 13.50
C SER A 288 -15.51 10.36 14.12
N THR A 289 -15.55 10.27 15.45
CA THR A 289 -15.01 9.12 16.22
C THR A 289 -15.87 7.86 16.11
N TYR A 290 -17.15 8.00 15.70
CA TYR A 290 -18.14 6.92 15.71
C TYR A 290 -18.72 6.59 14.32
N GLU A 291 -18.52 7.46 13.33
CA GLU A 291 -19.02 7.40 11.96
C GLU A 291 -17.81 7.64 11.03
N GLY A 292 -17.67 6.92 9.92
CA GLY A 292 -16.45 6.94 9.08
C GLY A 292 -16.11 8.31 8.47
N LYS A 293 -14.93 8.45 7.85
CA LYS A 293 -14.46 9.72 7.29
C LYS A 293 -14.86 9.83 5.80
N PRO A 294 -15.70 10.81 5.38
CA PRO A 294 -15.90 11.05 3.96
C PRO A 294 -14.62 11.56 3.31
N ARG A 295 -14.37 11.16 2.06
CA ARG A 295 -13.20 11.60 1.29
C ARG A 295 -13.60 12.72 0.33
N LEU A 296 -12.88 13.83 0.33
CA LEU A 296 -13.08 14.91 -0.63
C LEU A 296 -12.54 14.45 -1.99
N GLY A 297 -13.41 14.32 -3.00
CA GLY A 297 -13.04 13.85 -4.34
C GLY A 297 -12.62 14.98 -5.29
N GLY A 298 -13.15 16.19 -5.08
CA GLY A 298 -12.90 17.38 -5.90
C GLY A 298 -14.00 18.43 -5.71
N PHE A 299 -13.78 19.63 -6.25
CA PHE A 299 -14.80 20.67 -6.31
C PHE A 299 -14.88 21.29 -7.71
N TYR A 300 -16.09 21.62 -8.17
CA TYR A 300 -16.35 22.08 -9.53
C TYR A 300 -17.44 23.15 -9.57
N PHE A 301 -17.37 24.03 -10.57
CA PHE A 301 -18.33 25.09 -10.87
C PHE A 301 -19.02 24.82 -12.19
N THR A 302 -20.34 24.97 -12.21
CA THR A 302 -21.18 24.70 -13.38
C THR A 302 -22.24 25.78 -13.52
N SER A 303 -22.55 26.18 -14.75
CA SER A 303 -23.73 27.02 -15.01
C SER A 303 -24.97 26.14 -15.14
N CYS A 304 -26.12 26.67 -14.75
CA CYS A 304 -27.39 26.02 -15.05
C CYS A 304 -28.37 27.07 -15.56
N PRO A 305 -28.79 27.04 -16.84
CA PRO A 305 -29.75 28.02 -17.32
C PRO A 305 -31.05 27.91 -16.52
N ALA A 306 -31.56 29.05 -16.07
CA ALA A 306 -32.89 29.16 -15.49
C ALA A 306 -33.94 28.98 -16.60
N ASP A 307 -34.99 28.24 -16.28
CA ASP A 307 -36.14 27.98 -17.16
C ASP A 307 -37.04 29.24 -17.22
N ASP A 308 -36.48 30.38 -17.64
CA ASP A 308 -37.20 31.63 -17.81
C ASP A 308 -37.31 31.99 -19.30
N GLN A 309 -38.52 31.81 -19.82
CA GLN A 309 -38.96 32.32 -21.12
C GLN A 309 -39.06 33.86 -21.07
N GLN A 310 -38.01 34.60 -21.41
CA GLN A 310 -38.16 35.97 -21.95
C GLN A 310 -37.12 36.30 -23.02
N VAL A 311 -37.64 36.93 -24.07
CA VAL A 311 -37.02 37.33 -25.34
C VAL A 311 -35.97 38.43 -25.14
N ALA A 312 -34.80 38.32 -25.79
CA ALA A 312 -33.96 39.47 -26.14
C ALA A 312 -32.99 39.15 -27.30
N GLU A 313 -32.71 40.19 -28.08
CA GLU A 313 -32.25 40.25 -29.47
C GLU A 313 -30.80 39.82 -29.75
N GLU A 314 -30.55 39.50 -31.04
CA GLU A 314 -29.25 39.19 -31.66
C GLU A 314 -28.23 40.35 -31.51
N PRO A 315 -26.92 40.01 -31.53
CA PRO A 315 -26.10 40.63 -32.57
C PRO A 315 -25.12 39.67 -33.27
N GLU A 316 -25.07 39.89 -34.59
CA GLU A 316 -24.04 39.77 -35.61
C GLU A 316 -22.79 38.88 -35.41
N GLU A 317 -22.55 38.08 -36.45
CA GLU A 317 -21.42 37.17 -36.65
C GLU A 317 -20.06 37.89 -36.68
N GLU A 318 -19.15 37.51 -35.78
CA GLU A 318 -17.71 37.80 -35.91
C GLU A 318 -16.89 36.50 -35.99
N GLN A 319 -15.93 36.52 -36.91
CA GLN A 319 -15.15 35.39 -37.41
C GLN A 319 -14.35 34.67 -36.31
N SER A 320 -14.56 33.35 -36.23
CA SER A 320 -13.90 32.46 -35.28
C SER A 320 -12.42 32.23 -35.62
N LEU A 321 -11.52 32.72 -34.76
CA LEU A 321 -10.11 32.31 -34.71
C LEU A 321 -9.91 31.25 -33.62
N ASP A 322 -9.27 30.15 -33.99
CA ASP A 322 -9.11 28.96 -33.16
C ASP A 322 -8.04 29.16 -32.07
N ILE A 323 -8.47 29.27 -30.80
CA ILE A 323 -7.57 29.41 -29.62
C ILE A 323 -7.41 28.05 -28.92
N SER A 324 -7.45 26.95 -29.69
CA SER A 324 -7.61 25.61 -29.14
C SER A 324 -6.40 25.06 -28.37
N ASN A 325 -5.24 25.72 -28.36
CA ASN A 325 -4.00 25.09 -27.89
C ASN A 325 -3.15 25.81 -26.84
N THR A 326 -3.61 26.87 -26.19
CA THR A 326 -2.79 27.52 -25.16
C THR A 326 -3.60 28.04 -23.97
N VAL A 327 -3.24 27.52 -22.80
CA VAL A 327 -3.71 27.86 -21.44
C VAL A 327 -4.90 27.03 -20.98
N PHE A 328 -4.60 25.86 -20.44
CA PHE A 328 -5.09 25.30 -19.17
C PHE A 328 -4.15 24.13 -18.82
N SER A 329 -2.94 24.45 -18.39
CA SER A 329 -2.00 23.49 -17.83
C SER A 329 -2.19 23.42 -16.32
N HIS A 330 -3.38 23.01 -15.87
CA HIS A 330 -3.50 22.50 -14.51
C HIS A 330 -2.96 21.05 -14.54
N PRO A 331 -1.99 20.66 -13.69
CA PRO A 331 -1.36 19.33 -13.72
C PRO A 331 -2.35 18.16 -13.65
N LEU A 332 -3.56 18.42 -13.15
CA LEU A 332 -4.58 17.43 -12.80
C LEU A 332 -5.79 17.38 -13.75
N ASN A 333 -5.84 18.21 -14.80
CA ASN A 333 -6.90 18.08 -15.79
C ASN A 333 -6.52 16.93 -16.75
N PRO A 334 -7.30 15.84 -16.85
CA PRO A 334 -6.92 14.70 -17.66
C PRO A 334 -6.68 15.14 -19.11
N LYS A 335 -5.47 14.88 -19.64
CA LYS A 335 -5.11 15.13 -21.04
C LYS A 335 -6.15 14.47 -21.95
N LYS A 336 -6.72 15.26 -22.87
CA LYS A 336 -7.68 14.83 -23.89
C LYS A 336 -7.43 13.38 -24.37
N PRO A 337 -8.39 12.45 -24.26
CA PRO A 337 -8.43 11.29 -25.14
C PRO A 337 -8.80 11.76 -26.55
N GLN A 338 -8.01 11.38 -27.56
CA GLN A 338 -8.29 11.64 -28.97
C GLN A 338 -9.57 10.89 -29.38
N THR A 339 -10.69 11.59 -29.50
CA THR A 339 -11.94 11.02 -30.01
C THR A 339 -12.03 11.18 -31.53
N LYS A 340 -12.26 10.04 -32.21
CA LYS A 340 -12.60 9.98 -33.63
C LYS A 340 -13.88 10.76 -33.87
N LYS A 341 -13.88 11.60 -34.91
CA LYS A 341 -15.03 12.40 -35.37
C LYS A 341 -16.25 11.51 -35.59
N SER A 342 -17.27 11.62 -34.73
CA SER A 342 -18.62 11.17 -35.04
C SER A 342 -19.43 12.37 -35.55
N ARG A 343 -20.12 12.17 -36.68
CA ARG A 343 -20.98 13.18 -37.33
C ARG A 343 -22.14 13.54 -36.40
N SER A 344 -22.25 14.79 -35.97
CA SER A 344 -23.43 15.29 -35.26
C SER A 344 -24.54 15.66 -36.24
N LYS A 345 -25.73 15.10 -36.03
CA LYS A 345 -27.00 15.59 -36.58
C LYS A 345 -27.36 16.90 -35.86
N LYS A 346 -27.86 17.87 -36.63
CA LYS A 346 -28.49 19.12 -36.15
C LYS A 346 -29.45 18.84 -34.99
N ARG A 347 -29.25 19.48 -33.84
CA ARG A 347 -30.25 19.64 -32.77
C ARG A 347 -30.53 21.12 -32.56
N SER A 348 -31.76 21.38 -32.16
CA SER A 348 -32.46 22.66 -31.93
C SER A 348 -31.75 23.60 -30.95
N ARG A 349 -31.99 24.91 -31.11
CA ARG A 349 -31.51 26.00 -30.25
C ARG A 349 -31.90 25.77 -28.78
N GLU A 350 -30.97 25.30 -27.95
CA GLU A 350 -31.01 25.32 -26.48
C GLU A 350 -29.98 26.37 -25.99
N GLN A 351 -30.26 27.03 -24.85
CA GLN A 351 -29.36 28.04 -24.28
C GLN A 351 -27.97 27.44 -23.96
N PRO A 352 -26.86 28.22 -24.08
CA PRO A 352 -25.52 27.69 -23.85
C PRO A 352 -25.28 27.38 -22.37
N SER A 353 -24.92 26.12 -22.08
CA SER A 353 -24.40 25.68 -20.78
C SER A 353 -22.87 25.70 -20.76
N PHE A 354 -22.29 25.93 -19.57
CA PHE A 354 -20.86 26.07 -19.32
C PHE A 354 -20.39 25.05 -18.28
N PHE A 355 -19.32 24.32 -18.61
CA PHE A 355 -18.61 23.39 -17.75
C PHE A 355 -19.40 22.16 -17.26
N VAL A 356 -20.52 21.81 -17.90
CA VAL A 356 -21.39 20.73 -17.44
C VAL A 356 -20.99 19.40 -18.07
N ARG A 357 -20.95 19.32 -19.40
CA ARG A 357 -20.90 18.04 -20.12
C ARG A 357 -19.63 17.23 -19.87
N SER A 358 -18.45 17.85 -19.92
CA SER A 358 -17.19 17.12 -19.68
C SER A 358 -17.02 16.65 -18.23
N LEU A 359 -17.62 17.36 -17.26
CA LEU A 359 -17.57 16.98 -15.84
C LEU A 359 -18.25 15.63 -15.61
N PHE A 360 -19.49 15.48 -16.09
CA PHE A 360 -20.29 14.26 -15.89
C PHE A 360 -19.93 13.12 -16.85
N LEU A 361 -19.47 13.40 -18.08
CA LEU A 361 -19.08 12.34 -19.03
C LEU A 361 -17.67 11.79 -18.78
N ASN A 362 -16.71 12.67 -18.45
CA ASN A 362 -15.29 12.31 -18.48
C ASN A 362 -14.62 12.37 -17.10
N VAL A 363 -14.87 13.41 -16.30
CA VAL A 363 -14.09 13.63 -15.06
C VAL A 363 -14.59 12.76 -13.90
N LEU A 364 -15.89 12.79 -13.61
CA LEU A 364 -16.45 12.02 -12.49
C LEU A 364 -16.36 10.50 -12.71
N PRO A 365 -16.70 9.93 -13.90
CA PRO A 365 -16.62 8.49 -14.11
C PRO A 365 -15.21 7.91 -14.27
N ALA A 366 -14.23 8.71 -14.72
CA ALA A 366 -12.86 8.25 -14.98
C ALA A 366 -11.96 8.16 -13.74
N ALA A 367 -12.46 8.57 -12.56
CA ALA A 367 -11.70 8.58 -11.30
C ALA A 367 -12.19 7.52 -10.29
N PRO A 368 -12.01 6.20 -10.53
CA PRO A 368 -12.35 5.19 -9.54
C PRO A 368 -11.34 5.20 -8.39
N GLN A 369 -11.59 6.01 -7.36
CA GLN A 369 -10.80 5.99 -6.13
C GLN A 369 -11.02 4.67 -5.37
N PRO A 370 -9.98 4.13 -4.70
CA PRO A 370 -10.09 2.90 -3.92
C PRO A 370 -11.08 3.10 -2.75
N ILE A 371 -12.00 2.15 -2.63
CA ILE A 371 -13.02 2.13 -1.59
C ILE A 371 -12.49 1.43 -0.34
N THR A 372 -12.48 2.15 0.78
CA THR A 372 -12.04 1.63 2.08
C THR A 372 -13.25 1.14 2.89
N ARG A 373 -13.19 -0.09 3.42
CA ARG A 373 -14.24 -0.64 4.29
C ARG A 373 -14.00 -0.26 5.75
N THR A 374 -15.06 0.14 6.45
CA THR A 374 -15.02 0.52 7.88
C THR A 374 -14.84 -0.72 8.79
N GLN A 375 -14.01 -0.59 9.83
CA GLN A 375 -13.63 -1.69 10.74
C GLN A 375 -14.80 -2.36 11.49
N LYS A 376 -15.97 -1.72 11.59
CA LYS A 376 -17.14 -2.20 12.35
C LYS A 376 -17.95 -3.28 11.62
N HIS A 377 -17.94 -3.29 10.27
CA HIS A 377 -18.80 -4.17 9.47
C HIS A 377 -18.19 -5.57 9.26
N GLU A 378 -16.86 -5.68 9.27
CA GLU A 378 -16.12 -6.93 9.03
C GLU A 378 -16.30 -7.98 10.14
N ARG A 379 -16.54 -7.51 11.38
CA ARG A 379 -16.82 -8.39 12.54
C ARG A 379 -18.25 -8.95 12.57
N HIS A 380 -19.22 -8.27 11.96
CA HIS A 380 -20.65 -8.62 12.08
C HIS A 380 -21.16 -9.62 11.01
N GLU A 381 -20.51 -9.72 9.86
CA GLU A 381 -20.96 -10.56 8.74
C GLU A 381 -20.58 -12.04 8.91
N LYS A 382 -19.38 -12.30 9.45
CA LYS A 382 -18.89 -13.66 9.78
C LYS A 382 -19.82 -14.39 10.76
N MET A 383 -20.57 -13.67 11.57
CA MET A 383 -21.47 -14.22 12.60
C MET A 383 -22.93 -14.43 12.13
N ARG A 384 -23.34 -13.94 10.95
CA ARG A 384 -24.71 -14.11 10.39
C ARG A 384 -24.85 -15.31 9.46
N VAL A 385 -23.80 -15.65 8.71
CA VAL A 385 -23.78 -16.80 7.77
C VAL A 385 -23.93 -18.13 8.50
N PHE A 386 -23.35 -18.23 9.71
CA PHE A 386 -23.41 -19.41 10.56
C PHE A 386 -24.84 -19.78 11.04
N LYS A 387 -25.80 -18.83 11.04
CA LYS A 387 -27.13 -19.03 11.67
C LYS A 387 -28.27 -19.38 10.71
N ARG A 388 -28.11 -19.18 9.39
CA ARG A 388 -29.21 -19.37 8.41
C ARG A 388 -29.27 -20.76 7.77
N ALA A 389 -28.18 -21.52 7.80
CA ALA A 389 -28.11 -22.85 7.19
C ALA A 389 -28.80 -23.96 8.00
N ALA A 390 -29.07 -23.71 9.28
CA ALA A 390 -29.23 -24.81 10.24
C ALA A 390 -30.64 -25.39 10.37
N VAL A 391 -31.71 -24.74 9.90
CA VAL A 391 -33.02 -25.06 10.50
C VAL A 391 -33.96 -25.85 9.59
N ALA A 392 -34.93 -25.25 8.90
CA ALA A 392 -36.22 -25.94 8.99
C ALA A 392 -36.59 -26.90 7.86
N GLY A 393 -36.27 -26.58 6.61
CA GLY A 393 -37.14 -27.07 5.52
C GLY A 393 -36.74 -28.39 4.88
N VAL A 394 -35.44 -28.62 4.76
CA VAL A 394 -34.93 -29.58 3.77
C VAL A 394 -34.90 -31.02 4.31
N SER A 395 -34.91 -31.20 5.62
CA SER A 395 -34.54 -32.46 6.26
C SER A 395 -35.60 -33.57 6.23
N VAL A 396 -36.90 -33.27 6.02
CA VAL A 396 -37.95 -34.31 6.10
C VAL A 396 -38.43 -34.78 4.72
N ALA A 397 -38.63 -33.85 3.78
CA ALA A 397 -38.99 -34.19 2.40
C ALA A 397 -37.83 -34.83 1.63
N ALA A 398 -36.57 -34.46 1.95
CA ALA A 398 -35.41 -35.11 1.37
C ALA A 398 -35.35 -36.58 1.74
N VAL A 399 -35.63 -36.98 2.99
CA VAL A 399 -35.42 -38.36 3.43
C VAL A 399 -36.35 -39.36 2.73
N LEU A 400 -37.64 -39.03 2.56
CA LEU A 400 -38.59 -39.92 1.88
C LEU A 400 -38.35 -40.00 0.37
N TRP A 401 -37.99 -38.88 -0.26
CA TRP A 401 -37.61 -38.88 -1.68
C TRP A 401 -36.27 -39.59 -1.92
N ILE A 402 -35.31 -39.44 -1.00
CA ILE A 402 -34.02 -40.13 -1.04
C ILE A 402 -34.22 -41.65 -1.00
N VAL A 403 -35.10 -42.19 -0.15
CA VAL A 403 -35.30 -43.65 -0.07
C VAL A 403 -35.91 -44.21 -1.38
N TRP A 404 -36.88 -43.52 -1.98
CA TRP A 404 -37.49 -43.92 -3.25
C TRP A 404 -36.56 -43.73 -4.46
N ALA A 405 -35.83 -42.61 -4.51
CA ALA A 405 -34.81 -42.35 -5.54
C ALA A 405 -33.64 -43.34 -5.43
N MET A 406 -33.24 -43.74 -4.22
CA MET A 406 -32.20 -44.74 -4.01
C MET A 406 -32.64 -46.13 -4.48
N THR A 407 -33.91 -46.52 -4.32
CA THR A 407 -34.41 -47.80 -4.86
C THR A 407 -34.41 -47.85 -6.40
N LEU A 408 -34.78 -46.75 -7.07
CA LEU A 408 -34.68 -46.65 -8.53
C LEU A 408 -33.21 -46.57 -8.99
N GLY A 409 -32.36 -45.89 -8.22
CA GLY A 409 -30.92 -45.80 -8.45
C GLY A 409 -30.23 -47.16 -8.41
N VAL A 410 -30.59 -48.06 -7.48
CA VAL A 410 -30.01 -49.41 -7.41
C VAL A 410 -30.30 -50.22 -8.69
N GLN A 411 -31.53 -50.15 -9.21
CA GLN A 411 -31.92 -50.86 -10.44
C GLN A 411 -31.33 -50.23 -11.71
N SER A 412 -31.23 -48.90 -11.77
CA SER A 412 -30.55 -48.20 -12.88
C SER A 412 -29.04 -48.47 -12.88
N ASN A 413 -28.42 -48.47 -11.71
CA ASN A 413 -27.00 -48.76 -11.56
C ASN A 413 -26.67 -50.19 -12.00
N GLU A 414 -27.54 -51.17 -11.77
CA GLU A 414 -27.30 -52.54 -12.25
C GLU A 414 -27.37 -52.65 -13.78
N LYS A 415 -28.30 -51.93 -14.42
CA LYS A 415 -28.37 -51.85 -15.89
C LYS A 415 -27.16 -51.12 -16.48
N GLN A 416 -26.73 -50.04 -15.84
CA GLN A 416 -25.56 -49.27 -16.25
C GLN A 416 -24.26 -50.05 -16.04
N LEU A 417 -24.13 -50.76 -14.92
CA LEU A 417 -23.01 -51.66 -14.63
C LEU A 417 -22.82 -52.71 -15.73
N ARG A 418 -23.91 -53.34 -16.19
CA ARG A 418 -23.84 -54.33 -17.29
C ARG A 418 -23.41 -53.70 -18.62
N LYS A 419 -23.80 -52.44 -18.87
CA LYS A 419 -23.39 -51.69 -20.05
C LYS A 419 -21.91 -51.31 -19.97
N ASP A 420 -21.45 -50.83 -18.83
CA ASP A 420 -20.07 -50.35 -18.63
C ASP A 420 -19.05 -51.50 -18.56
N LEU A 421 -19.46 -52.69 -18.09
CA LEU A 421 -18.62 -53.90 -18.08
C LEU A 421 -18.53 -54.61 -19.44
N SER A 422 -19.39 -54.27 -20.41
CA SER A 422 -19.44 -54.95 -21.72
C SER A 422 -18.31 -54.54 -22.69
N ALA A 423 -17.54 -53.50 -22.36
CA ALA A 423 -16.46 -53.00 -23.20
C ALA A 423 -15.10 -53.11 -22.50
N SER A 424 -14.19 -53.93 -23.02
CA SER A 424 -12.82 -54.05 -22.49
C SER A 424 -12.06 -52.73 -22.66
N PRO A 425 -11.43 -52.19 -21.59
CA PRO A 425 -10.70 -50.93 -21.69
C PRO A 425 -9.40 -51.12 -22.48
N THR A 426 -9.14 -50.19 -23.40
CA THR A 426 -7.92 -50.12 -24.21
C THR A 426 -6.95 -49.09 -23.64
N LEU A 427 -5.69 -49.13 -24.07
CA LEU A 427 -4.65 -48.16 -23.68
C LEU A 427 -4.89 -46.78 -24.33
N SER A 428 -5.94 -46.07 -23.92
CA SER A 428 -6.34 -44.76 -24.46
C SER A 428 -6.87 -43.84 -23.35
N ALA A 429 -6.95 -42.52 -23.60
CA ALA A 429 -7.52 -41.57 -22.64
C ALA A 429 -8.97 -41.91 -22.26
N GLN A 430 -9.74 -42.46 -23.21
CA GLN A 430 -11.09 -42.94 -22.96
C GLN A 430 -11.09 -44.27 -22.17
N GLY A 431 -10.09 -45.13 -22.41
CA GLY A 431 -9.88 -46.35 -21.64
C GLY A 431 -9.47 -46.13 -20.20
N ILE A 432 -8.63 -45.13 -19.89
CA ILE A 432 -8.28 -44.73 -18.51
C ILE A 432 -9.50 -44.15 -17.79
N LYS A 433 -10.30 -43.31 -18.47
CA LYS A 433 -11.57 -42.82 -17.91
C LYS A 433 -12.53 -43.97 -17.62
N ARG A 434 -12.62 -44.96 -18.51
CA ARG A 434 -13.41 -46.18 -18.27
C ARG A 434 -12.85 -47.02 -17.13
N LEU A 435 -11.53 -47.17 -17.02
CA LEU A 435 -10.90 -47.87 -15.91
C LEU A 435 -11.18 -47.17 -14.58
N ALA A 436 -11.18 -45.84 -14.53
CA ALA A 436 -11.59 -45.08 -13.36
C ALA A 436 -13.08 -45.33 -13.02
N VAL A 437 -13.95 -45.41 -14.02
CA VAL A 437 -15.37 -45.79 -13.81
C VAL A 437 -15.49 -47.22 -13.27
N ILE A 438 -14.74 -48.19 -13.81
CA ILE A 438 -14.73 -49.59 -13.33
C ILE A 438 -14.14 -49.67 -11.92
N LYS A 439 -13.09 -48.90 -11.62
CA LYS A 439 -12.48 -48.77 -10.29
C LYS A 439 -13.50 -48.25 -9.28
N ASP A 440 -14.23 -47.19 -9.62
CA ASP A 440 -15.27 -46.62 -8.76
C ASP A 440 -16.41 -47.62 -8.52
N HIS A 441 -16.76 -48.43 -9.52
CA HIS A 441 -17.68 -49.55 -9.35
C HIS A 441 -17.08 -50.63 -8.43
N PHE A 442 -15.81 -51.00 -8.59
CA PHE A 442 -15.14 -52.00 -7.76
C PHE A 442 -15.15 -51.61 -6.29
N GLU A 443 -14.77 -50.38 -5.96
CA GLU A 443 -14.76 -49.87 -4.58
C GLU A 443 -16.16 -49.82 -3.97
N ARG A 444 -17.15 -49.37 -4.76
CA ARG A 444 -18.56 -49.28 -4.34
C ARG A 444 -19.20 -50.64 -4.10
N TYR A 445 -18.97 -51.61 -4.99
CA TYR A 445 -19.55 -52.94 -4.84
C TYR A 445 -18.80 -53.81 -3.82
N ARG A 446 -17.50 -53.56 -3.59
CA ARG A 446 -16.76 -54.16 -2.47
C ARG A 446 -17.39 -53.77 -1.13
N THR A 447 -17.69 -52.49 -0.94
CA THR A 447 -18.34 -52.01 0.29
C THR A 447 -19.77 -52.56 0.44
N TYR A 448 -20.50 -52.76 -0.66
CA TYR A 448 -21.83 -53.36 -0.62
C TYR A 448 -21.83 -54.86 -0.32
N ALA A 449 -20.77 -55.59 -0.70
CA ALA A 449 -20.59 -57.00 -0.37
C ALA A 449 -20.13 -57.20 1.09
N GLU A 450 -19.24 -56.34 1.60
CA GLU A 450 -18.72 -56.41 2.97
C GLU A 450 -19.69 -55.82 4.04
N GLY A 451 -20.68 -55.01 3.64
CA GLY A 451 -21.57 -54.25 4.55
C GLY A 451 -22.95 -54.88 4.85
N ARG A 452 -23.63 -54.36 5.89
CA ARG A 452 -25.04 -54.72 6.20
C ARG A 452 -25.98 -54.29 5.07
N ARG A 453 -26.89 -55.17 4.65
CA ARG A 453 -27.88 -54.89 3.60
C ARG A 453 -28.69 -53.63 3.94
N THR A 454 -28.70 -52.64 3.05
CA THR A 454 -29.47 -51.40 3.22
C THR A 454 -30.93 -51.61 2.82
N ILE A 455 -31.86 -50.83 3.39
CA ILE A 455 -33.31 -50.93 3.12
C ILE A 455 -33.62 -50.91 1.61
N PRO A 456 -33.01 -50.06 0.76
CA PRO A 456 -33.22 -50.11 -0.69
C PRO A 456 -32.76 -51.41 -1.37
N MET A 457 -31.66 -52.01 -0.91
CA MET A 457 -31.13 -53.28 -1.45
C MET A 457 -32.00 -54.47 -1.06
N ILE A 458 -32.58 -54.43 0.14
CA ILE A 458 -33.52 -55.46 0.63
C ILE A 458 -34.83 -55.38 -0.17
N VAL A 459 -35.37 -54.18 -0.35
CA VAL A 459 -36.64 -53.96 -1.07
C VAL A 459 -36.53 -54.28 -2.57
N SER A 460 -35.35 -54.11 -3.17
CA SER A 460 -35.13 -54.37 -4.61
C SER A 460 -34.70 -55.80 -4.97
N GLY A 461 -34.44 -56.68 -3.98
CA GLY A 461 -33.98 -58.05 -4.24
C GLY A 461 -32.54 -58.15 -4.78
N TYR A 462 -31.72 -57.13 -4.55
CA TYR A 462 -30.38 -57.00 -5.14
C TYR A 462 -29.34 -57.96 -4.53
N ASN A 463 -28.63 -58.75 -5.36
CA ASN A 463 -27.58 -59.67 -4.92
C ASN A 463 -26.17 -59.05 -5.10
N ALA A 464 -25.69 -58.40 -4.04
CA ALA A 464 -24.42 -57.65 -4.05
C ALA A 464 -23.18 -58.50 -4.34
N GLU A 465 -23.15 -59.76 -3.88
CA GLU A 465 -21.98 -60.65 -4.02
C GLU A 465 -21.76 -61.08 -5.48
N LYS A 466 -22.85 -61.34 -6.22
CA LYS A 466 -22.78 -61.70 -7.65
C LYS A 466 -22.23 -60.55 -8.50
N SER A 467 -22.68 -59.33 -8.23
CA SER A 467 -22.21 -58.13 -8.93
C SER A 467 -20.77 -57.77 -8.57
N TYR A 468 -20.36 -57.96 -7.31
CA TYR A 468 -18.99 -57.69 -6.88
C TYR A 468 -17.97 -58.57 -7.60
N ARG A 469 -18.22 -59.88 -7.72
CA ARG A 469 -17.30 -60.80 -8.43
C ARG A 469 -17.13 -60.41 -9.89
N ALA A 470 -18.22 -60.10 -10.59
CA ALA A 470 -18.17 -59.68 -11.99
C ALA A 470 -17.36 -58.38 -12.18
N VAL A 471 -17.50 -57.42 -11.27
CA VAL A 471 -16.75 -56.15 -11.31
C VAL A 471 -15.29 -56.34 -10.93
N ARG A 472 -14.98 -57.18 -9.94
CA ARG A 472 -13.60 -57.48 -9.53
C ARG A 472 -12.82 -58.10 -10.67
N ASP A 473 -13.38 -59.10 -11.34
CA ASP A 473 -12.67 -59.81 -12.41
C ASP A 473 -12.43 -58.90 -13.63
N ALA A 474 -13.41 -58.03 -13.93
CA ALA A 474 -13.26 -56.99 -14.95
C ALA A 474 -12.24 -55.90 -14.53
N TYR A 475 -12.22 -55.49 -13.26
CA TYR A 475 -11.28 -54.48 -12.77
C TYR A 475 -9.84 -55.00 -12.77
N TYR A 476 -9.61 -56.24 -12.33
CA TYR A 476 -8.26 -56.83 -12.29
C TYR A 476 -7.69 -57.08 -13.68
N SER A 477 -8.51 -57.57 -14.61
CA SER A 477 -8.09 -57.71 -16.02
C SER A 477 -7.78 -56.35 -16.66
N SER A 478 -8.57 -55.32 -16.32
CA SER A 478 -8.36 -53.95 -16.81
C SER A 478 -7.14 -53.26 -16.19
N LEU A 479 -6.88 -53.45 -14.90
CA LEU A 479 -5.68 -52.94 -14.22
C LEU A 479 -4.40 -53.53 -14.82
N ARG A 480 -4.42 -54.85 -15.09
CA ARG A 480 -3.28 -55.54 -15.68
C ARG A 480 -2.89 -54.95 -17.02
N THR A 481 -3.89 -54.78 -17.90
CA THR A 481 -3.71 -54.36 -19.30
C THR A 481 -3.44 -52.86 -19.46
N VAL A 482 -4.05 -52.01 -18.63
CA VAL A 482 -3.98 -50.54 -18.78
C VAL A 482 -2.91 -49.89 -17.90
N VAL A 483 -2.58 -50.47 -16.75
CA VAL A 483 -1.66 -49.84 -15.77
C VAL A 483 -0.41 -50.68 -15.57
N VAL A 484 -0.56 -51.95 -15.18
CA VAL A 484 0.56 -52.77 -14.70
C VAL A 484 1.55 -53.11 -15.82
N GLU A 485 1.07 -53.64 -16.96
CA GLU A 485 1.94 -53.99 -18.10
C GLU A 485 2.60 -52.74 -18.72
N PRO A 486 1.90 -51.64 -19.03
CA PRO A 486 2.52 -50.43 -19.56
C PRO A 486 3.52 -49.77 -18.60
N CYS A 487 3.17 -49.62 -17.32
CA CYS A 487 4.09 -49.07 -16.30
C CYS A 487 5.38 -49.89 -16.23
N SER A 488 5.29 -51.21 -16.30
CA SER A 488 6.47 -52.06 -16.25
C SER A 488 7.42 -51.78 -17.41
N THR A 489 6.91 -51.67 -18.63
CA THR A 489 7.76 -51.41 -19.80
C THR A 489 8.45 -50.05 -19.74
N ILE A 490 7.78 -49.03 -19.19
CA ILE A 490 8.31 -47.67 -19.08
C ILE A 490 9.32 -47.55 -17.95
N LEU A 491 9.00 -48.13 -16.78
CA LEU A 491 9.93 -48.15 -15.66
C LEU A 491 11.18 -48.97 -15.99
N CYS A 492 11.04 -50.11 -16.68
CA CYS A 492 12.19 -50.87 -17.18
C CYS A 492 13.06 -50.01 -18.10
N ARG A 493 12.46 -49.31 -19.07
CA ARG A 493 13.22 -48.43 -19.98
C ARG A 493 13.89 -47.27 -19.23
N SER A 494 13.19 -46.65 -18.27
CA SER A 494 13.73 -45.56 -17.46
C SER A 494 14.91 -46.03 -16.61
N LEU A 495 14.79 -47.19 -15.97
CA LEU A 495 15.87 -47.80 -15.18
C LEU A 495 17.07 -48.15 -16.06
N ILE A 496 16.85 -48.75 -17.24
CA ILE A 496 17.94 -49.06 -18.19
C ILE A 496 18.67 -47.77 -18.61
N ASN A 497 17.93 -46.70 -18.89
CA ASN A 497 18.53 -45.41 -19.25
C ASN A 497 19.37 -44.84 -18.09
N MET A 498 18.85 -44.84 -16.87
CA MET A 498 19.55 -44.31 -15.68
C MET A 498 20.79 -45.15 -15.32
N ILE A 499 20.74 -46.47 -15.48
CA ILE A 499 21.90 -47.35 -15.24
C ILE A 499 23.03 -47.08 -16.25
N ASN A 500 22.70 -46.68 -17.48
CA ASN A 500 23.67 -46.46 -18.54
C ASN A 500 24.31 -45.05 -18.51
N LEU A 501 23.93 -44.17 -17.57
CA LEU A 501 24.55 -42.86 -17.41
C LEU A 501 25.94 -42.97 -16.72
N PRO A 502 26.94 -42.14 -17.09
CA PRO A 502 28.24 -42.07 -16.41
C PRO A 502 28.06 -41.67 -14.94
N ASP A 503 28.83 -42.24 -13.99
CA ASP A 503 28.67 -42.00 -12.53
C ASP A 503 28.63 -40.51 -12.16
N ASN A 504 29.55 -39.70 -12.69
CA ASN A 504 29.67 -38.27 -12.39
C ASN A 504 28.68 -37.35 -13.16
N SER A 505 27.64 -37.90 -13.77
CA SER A 505 26.66 -37.09 -14.50
C SER A 505 25.79 -36.28 -13.52
N PRO A 506 25.56 -34.97 -13.73
CA PRO A 506 24.59 -34.19 -12.94
C PRO A 506 23.15 -34.70 -13.09
N GLU A 507 22.88 -35.57 -14.07
CA GLU A 507 21.59 -36.26 -14.24
C GLU A 507 21.44 -37.53 -13.38
N ASN A 508 22.50 -37.97 -12.68
CA ASN A 508 22.45 -39.11 -11.74
C ASN A 508 21.98 -38.67 -10.35
N ASP A 509 20.67 -38.63 -10.15
CA ASP A 509 20.07 -38.45 -8.83
C ASP A 509 19.86 -39.83 -8.14
N PHE A 510 20.60 -40.09 -7.05
CA PHE A 510 20.46 -41.28 -6.22
C PHE A 510 19.02 -41.48 -5.73
N GLY A 511 18.38 -40.39 -5.29
CA GLY A 511 17.00 -40.38 -4.84
C GLY A 511 16.02 -40.71 -5.97
N GLU A 512 16.22 -40.21 -7.20
CA GLU A 512 15.37 -40.54 -8.36
C GLU A 512 15.54 -42.00 -8.81
N LEU A 513 16.77 -42.51 -8.85
CA LEU A 513 17.05 -43.92 -9.17
C LEU A 513 16.39 -44.86 -8.15
N LYS A 514 16.53 -44.56 -6.85
CA LYS A 514 15.94 -45.34 -5.75
C LYS A 514 14.41 -45.34 -5.80
N ARG A 515 13.79 -44.17 -6.03
CA ARG A 515 12.32 -44.03 -6.17
C ARG A 515 11.78 -44.81 -7.37
N THR A 516 12.47 -44.74 -8.51
CA THR A 516 12.09 -45.44 -9.76
C THR A 516 12.16 -46.96 -9.58
N PHE A 517 13.21 -47.44 -8.91
CA PHE A 517 13.42 -48.85 -8.68
C PHE A 517 12.40 -49.45 -7.69
N ARG A 518 12.10 -48.73 -6.60
CA ARG A 518 11.05 -49.10 -5.64
C ARG A 518 9.68 -49.24 -6.32
N ALA A 519 9.33 -48.32 -7.22
CA ALA A 519 8.08 -48.40 -7.98
C ALA A 519 8.03 -49.63 -8.90
N TYR A 520 9.13 -49.97 -9.58
CA TYR A 520 9.22 -51.17 -10.42
C TYR A 520 9.05 -52.47 -9.61
N LEU A 521 9.70 -52.57 -8.45
CA LEU A 521 9.60 -53.76 -7.61
C LEU A 521 8.18 -53.96 -7.07
N SER A 522 7.46 -52.87 -6.73
CA SER A 522 6.08 -52.91 -6.22
C SER A 522 5.06 -53.53 -7.19
N ILE A 523 5.31 -53.46 -8.51
CA ILE A 523 4.42 -54.01 -9.54
C ILE A 523 4.88 -55.38 -10.05
N SER A 524 5.99 -55.90 -9.52
CA SER A 524 6.60 -57.17 -9.93
C SER A 524 6.37 -58.28 -8.89
N ALA A 525 6.38 -59.53 -9.35
CA ALA A 525 6.29 -60.70 -8.48
C ALA A 525 7.44 -60.79 -7.46
N ALA A 526 8.57 -60.12 -7.69
CA ALA A 526 9.71 -60.07 -6.77
C ALA A 526 9.40 -59.22 -5.54
N GLY A 527 8.50 -58.24 -5.65
CA GLY A 527 8.03 -57.44 -4.53
C GLY A 527 7.22 -58.24 -3.50
N ARG A 528 6.67 -59.42 -3.85
CA ARG A 528 5.90 -60.28 -2.93
C ARG A 528 6.76 -60.98 -1.87
N SER A 529 8.09 -60.96 -2.01
CA SER A 529 9.03 -61.54 -1.05
C SER A 529 9.47 -60.54 0.04
N TYR A 530 8.98 -59.30 0.01
CA TYR A 530 9.41 -58.23 0.90
C TYR A 530 8.18 -57.55 1.55
N ASP A 531 7.88 -57.87 2.80
CA ASP A 531 6.71 -57.33 3.52
C ASP A 531 6.81 -55.80 3.77
N GLU A 532 8.02 -55.22 3.74
CA GLU A 532 8.27 -53.79 4.00
C GLU A 532 8.32 -52.89 2.74
N LEU A 533 8.07 -53.43 1.55
CA LEU A 533 8.23 -52.70 0.28
C LEU A 533 7.22 -51.54 0.11
N ILE A 534 6.14 -51.53 0.90
CA ILE A 534 4.97 -50.63 0.79
C ILE A 534 4.85 -49.72 2.03
N VAL A 535 5.97 -49.19 2.52
CA VAL A 535 6.00 -48.19 3.61
C VAL A 535 5.79 -46.76 3.06
N ASP A 536 6.28 -46.46 1.84
CA ASP A 536 6.10 -45.16 1.16
C ASP A 536 5.07 -45.26 0.01
N GLU A 537 3.79 -45.18 0.35
CA GLU A 537 2.68 -45.22 -0.62
C GLU A 537 2.70 -44.02 -1.56
N SER A 538 3.07 -42.84 -1.04
CA SER A 538 3.01 -41.58 -1.78
C SER A 538 4.06 -41.51 -2.89
N GLY A 539 5.28 -41.96 -2.60
CA GLY A 539 6.37 -42.02 -3.55
C GLY A 539 6.07 -42.97 -4.71
N ILE A 540 5.57 -44.17 -4.41
CA ILE A 540 5.23 -45.20 -5.43
C ILE A 540 4.14 -44.69 -6.38
N VAL A 541 3.08 -44.08 -5.84
CA VAL A 541 1.99 -43.49 -6.63
C VAL A 541 2.52 -42.40 -7.56
N SER A 542 3.36 -41.50 -7.04
CA SER A 542 3.91 -40.38 -7.82
C SER A 542 4.77 -40.88 -9.00
N THR A 543 5.56 -41.92 -8.78
CA THR A 543 6.47 -42.48 -9.78
C THR A 543 5.71 -43.26 -10.85
N LEU A 544 4.72 -44.07 -10.49
CA LEU A 544 3.86 -44.79 -11.43
C LEU A 544 3.04 -43.81 -12.28
N ARG A 545 2.52 -42.73 -11.68
CA ARG A 545 1.83 -41.65 -12.40
C ARG A 545 2.75 -40.99 -13.41
N LYS A 546 3.95 -40.57 -12.99
CA LYS A 546 4.97 -39.97 -13.87
C LYS A 546 5.33 -40.89 -15.03
N ALA A 547 5.50 -42.19 -14.79
CA ALA A 547 5.80 -43.17 -15.83
C ALA A 547 4.69 -43.23 -16.88
N MET A 548 3.43 -43.32 -16.46
CA MET A 548 2.27 -43.35 -17.37
C MET A 548 2.12 -42.06 -18.19
N LEU A 549 2.31 -40.90 -17.55
CA LEU A 549 2.25 -39.60 -18.21
C LEU A 549 3.39 -39.42 -19.23
N LYS A 550 4.62 -39.84 -18.88
CA LYS A 550 5.80 -39.70 -19.75
C LYS A 550 5.82 -40.71 -20.90
N GLY A 551 5.39 -41.96 -20.67
CA GLY A 551 5.61 -43.06 -21.62
C GLY A 551 4.43 -43.43 -22.52
N VAL A 552 3.17 -43.20 -22.09
CA VAL A 552 1.98 -43.62 -22.85
C VAL A 552 1.22 -42.42 -23.43
N ILE A 553 1.06 -41.34 -22.66
CA ILE A 553 0.28 -40.17 -23.06
C ILE A 553 1.23 -39.15 -23.72
N ARG A 554 1.74 -39.47 -24.93
CA ARG A 554 2.64 -38.58 -25.70
C ARG A 554 2.06 -37.16 -25.84
N LYS A 555 2.78 -36.14 -25.33
CA LYS A 555 2.80 -34.69 -25.71
C LYS A 555 1.51 -34.03 -26.26
N ARG A 556 0.31 -34.51 -25.92
CA ARG A 556 -0.96 -33.80 -26.13
C ARG A 556 -1.55 -33.51 -24.77
N SER A 557 -1.71 -32.22 -24.49
CA SER A 557 -2.29 -31.60 -23.29
C SER A 557 -3.08 -32.60 -22.45
N VAL A 558 -2.43 -33.15 -21.42
CA VAL A 558 -3.10 -34.01 -20.46
C VAL A 558 -4.14 -33.11 -19.79
N SER A 559 -5.42 -33.33 -20.12
CA SER A 559 -6.49 -32.62 -19.45
C SER A 559 -6.42 -32.98 -17.97
N GLU A 560 -6.47 -32.00 -17.07
CA GLU A 560 -6.52 -32.15 -15.61
C GLU A 560 -7.42 -33.32 -15.11
N PRO A 561 -8.60 -33.59 -15.73
CA PRO A 561 -9.45 -34.73 -15.34
C PRO A 561 -8.85 -36.11 -15.61
N LEU A 562 -7.99 -36.25 -16.62
CA LEU A 562 -7.36 -37.52 -16.98
C LEU A 562 -6.25 -37.88 -15.99
N ASP A 563 -5.49 -36.89 -15.57
CA ASP A 563 -4.38 -37.04 -14.63
C ASP A 563 -4.88 -37.36 -13.21
N SER A 564 -5.98 -36.71 -12.80
CA SER A 564 -6.70 -37.05 -11.58
C SER A 564 -7.24 -38.48 -11.60
N ALA A 565 -7.88 -38.90 -12.70
CA ALA A 565 -8.38 -40.26 -12.87
C ALA A 565 -7.26 -41.31 -12.80
N LEU A 566 -6.12 -41.04 -13.45
CA LEU A 566 -4.94 -41.90 -13.42
C LEU A 566 -4.37 -42.02 -12.00
N THR A 567 -4.19 -40.89 -11.31
CA THR A 567 -3.69 -40.85 -9.93
C THR A 567 -4.58 -41.70 -9.02
N SER A 568 -5.90 -41.51 -9.13
CA SER A 568 -6.91 -42.24 -8.38
C SER A 568 -6.82 -43.76 -8.59
N VAL A 569 -6.67 -44.23 -9.83
CA VAL A 569 -6.54 -45.67 -10.14
C VAL A 569 -5.24 -46.25 -9.56
N ILE A 570 -4.12 -45.54 -9.69
CA ILE A 570 -2.81 -45.99 -9.20
C ILE A 570 -2.80 -46.08 -7.67
N THR A 571 -3.33 -45.08 -6.97
CA THR A 571 -3.44 -45.11 -5.50
C THR A 571 -4.21 -46.33 -5.00
N SER A 572 -5.35 -46.64 -5.63
CA SER A 572 -6.14 -47.81 -5.23
C SER A 572 -5.47 -49.13 -5.55
N TYR A 573 -4.68 -49.20 -6.62
CA TYR A 573 -3.86 -50.37 -6.92
C TYR A 573 -2.76 -50.57 -5.86
N VAL A 574 -2.05 -49.51 -5.43
CA VAL A 574 -1.06 -49.58 -4.34
C VAL A 574 -1.70 -50.04 -3.03
N ALA A 575 -2.91 -49.57 -2.73
CA ALA A 575 -3.66 -50.03 -1.55
C ALA A 575 -4.04 -51.53 -1.62
N LEU A 576 -4.30 -52.07 -2.82
CA LEU A 576 -4.56 -53.50 -3.02
C LEU A 576 -3.32 -54.36 -2.80
N LEU A 577 -2.13 -53.85 -3.15
CA LEU A 577 -0.86 -54.52 -2.88
C LEU A 577 -0.63 -54.68 -1.37
N LYS A 578 -0.87 -53.62 -0.59
CA LYS A 578 -0.71 -53.64 0.87
C LYS A 578 -1.65 -54.62 1.58
N LYS A 579 -2.91 -54.70 1.15
CA LYS A 579 -3.92 -55.59 1.75
C LYS A 579 -3.80 -57.06 1.32
N ASN A 580 -2.72 -57.42 0.61
CA ASN A 580 -2.47 -58.74 0.03
C ASN A 580 -3.69 -59.36 -0.67
N SER A 581 -4.49 -58.52 -1.36
CA SER A 581 -5.74 -58.92 -2.02
C SER A 581 -5.51 -59.61 -3.38
N ASN A 582 -4.32 -60.18 -3.58
CA ASN A 582 -3.81 -60.80 -4.80
C ASN A 582 -4.06 -59.99 -6.10
N PRO A 583 -3.66 -58.71 -6.17
CA PRO A 583 -3.79 -57.91 -7.39
C PRO A 583 -2.86 -58.43 -8.52
N PRO A 584 -3.13 -58.05 -9.79
CA PRO A 584 -2.30 -58.46 -10.92
C PRO A 584 -0.88 -57.85 -10.82
N VAL A 585 0.15 -58.69 -10.93
CA VAL A 585 1.58 -58.29 -10.95
C VAL A 585 2.29 -58.86 -12.18
N ILE A 586 3.38 -58.22 -12.60
CA ILE A 586 4.22 -58.73 -13.71
C ILE A 586 5.24 -59.77 -13.23
N ARG A 587 5.79 -60.55 -14.18
CA ARG A 587 6.94 -61.42 -13.95
C ARG A 587 8.22 -60.58 -13.82
N SER A 588 9.06 -60.86 -12.83
CA SER A 588 10.26 -60.07 -12.52
C SER A 588 11.44 -60.36 -13.45
N ASP A 589 12.07 -59.32 -13.98
CA ASP A 589 13.36 -59.39 -14.68
C ASP A 589 14.52 -59.35 -13.67
N LYS A 590 15.10 -60.52 -13.35
CA LYS A 590 16.18 -60.66 -12.36
C LYS A 590 17.47 -59.94 -12.78
N PRO A 591 17.98 -60.06 -14.02
CA PRO A 591 19.15 -59.30 -14.49
C PRO A 591 19.07 -57.77 -14.34
N LEU A 592 17.90 -57.17 -14.61
CA LEU A 592 17.72 -55.72 -14.46
C LEU A 592 17.84 -55.27 -13.00
N ILE A 593 17.23 -56.03 -12.09
CA ILE A 593 17.25 -55.76 -10.64
C ILE A 593 18.69 -55.69 -10.13
N SER A 594 19.53 -56.66 -10.49
CA SER A 594 20.94 -56.69 -10.07
C SER A 594 21.77 -55.53 -10.62
N ARG A 595 21.50 -55.06 -11.84
CA ARG A 595 22.22 -53.91 -12.43
C ARG A 595 21.85 -52.58 -11.81
N VAL A 596 20.58 -52.36 -11.47
CA VAL A 596 20.13 -51.15 -10.76
C VAL A 596 20.75 -51.10 -9.36
N GLN A 597 20.75 -52.23 -8.68
CA GLN A 597 21.37 -52.39 -7.36
C GLN A 597 22.84 -51.96 -7.34
N LEU A 598 23.61 -52.32 -8.37
CA LEU A 598 25.02 -51.93 -8.48
C LEU A 598 25.21 -50.42 -8.72
N LYS A 599 24.31 -49.75 -9.46
CA LYS A 599 24.40 -48.31 -9.76
C LYS A 599 23.98 -47.44 -8.56
N LEU A 600 23.03 -47.89 -7.75
CA LEU A 600 22.64 -47.17 -6.53
C LEU A 600 23.79 -47.06 -5.54
N VAL A 601 24.66 -48.07 -5.50
CA VAL A 601 25.85 -48.07 -4.64
C VAL A 601 26.88 -47.00 -5.04
N SER A 602 26.94 -46.56 -6.30
CA SER A 602 27.96 -45.63 -6.78
C SER A 602 27.62 -44.14 -6.67
N LEU A 603 26.46 -43.73 -6.11
CA LEU A 603 25.92 -42.35 -6.20
C LEU A 603 25.64 -41.62 -4.86
N PHE A 604 26.23 -42.01 -3.73
CA PHE A 604 25.89 -41.48 -2.40
C PHE A 604 26.72 -40.20 -2.01
N ASP A 605 26.11 -39.11 -1.49
CA ASP A 605 26.72 -37.76 -1.22
C ASP A 605 26.24 -37.06 0.09
N ALA A 606 27.10 -36.30 0.78
CA ALA A 606 26.96 -35.77 2.15
C ALA A 606 26.16 -34.45 2.28
N ASP A 607 26.35 -33.50 1.35
CA ASP A 607 25.73 -32.17 1.41
C ASP A 607 24.19 -32.22 1.34
N ALA A 608 23.66 -33.14 0.52
CA ALA A 608 22.22 -33.33 0.38
C ALA A 608 21.56 -33.83 1.68
N VAL A 609 22.32 -34.57 2.50
CA VAL A 609 21.85 -35.08 3.79
C VAL A 609 21.78 -33.94 4.81
N TYR A 610 22.79 -33.07 4.83
CA TYR A 610 22.83 -31.89 5.69
C TYR A 610 21.64 -30.96 5.48
N GLU A 611 21.37 -30.55 4.24
CA GLU A 611 20.28 -29.62 3.90
C GLU A 611 18.91 -30.17 4.32
N THR A 612 18.72 -31.49 4.17
CA THR A 612 17.49 -32.16 4.59
C THR A 612 17.31 -32.15 6.10
N VAL A 613 18.40 -32.36 6.85
CA VAL A 613 18.42 -32.31 8.31
C VAL A 613 18.15 -30.89 8.81
N LEU A 614 18.86 -29.89 8.28
CA LEU A 614 18.69 -28.49 8.67
C LEU A 614 17.27 -27.99 8.41
N ALA A 615 16.71 -28.26 7.23
CA ALA A 615 15.33 -27.87 6.89
C ALA A 615 14.27 -28.52 7.80
N LYS A 616 14.58 -29.67 8.41
CA LYS A 616 13.70 -30.31 9.40
C LYS A 616 13.80 -29.59 10.75
N CYS A 617 15.01 -29.28 11.22
CA CYS A 617 15.25 -28.56 12.47
C CYS A 617 14.67 -27.14 12.43
N LEU A 618 14.89 -26.39 11.34
CA LEU A 618 14.36 -25.03 11.17
C LEU A 618 12.82 -24.95 11.22
N ARG A 619 12.11 -26.00 10.80
CA ARG A 619 10.64 -26.04 10.85
C ARG A 619 10.08 -26.24 12.25
N GLY A 620 10.86 -26.84 13.15
CA GLY A 620 10.46 -27.14 14.53
C GLY A 620 11.12 -26.26 15.58
N ALA A 621 12.00 -25.34 15.17
CA ALA A 621 12.72 -24.46 16.07
C ALA A 621 11.88 -23.27 16.53
N ASP A 622 12.01 -22.94 17.82
CA ASP A 622 11.45 -21.73 18.39
C ASP A 622 12.13 -20.48 17.81
N LYS A 623 11.49 -19.31 17.95
CA LYS A 623 12.05 -18.03 17.51
C LYS A 623 12.53 -17.28 18.73
N LEU A 624 13.79 -16.85 18.69
CA LEU A 624 14.43 -16.10 19.75
C LEU A 624 14.39 -14.60 19.42
N PHE A 625 13.79 -13.81 20.30
CA PHE A 625 13.72 -12.35 20.17
C PHE A 625 14.76 -11.67 21.08
N LEU A 626 15.07 -10.41 20.79
CA LEU A 626 16.02 -9.62 21.58
C LEU A 626 15.68 -9.57 23.08
N LYS A 627 14.39 -9.45 23.42
CA LYS A 627 13.89 -9.50 24.80
C LYS A 627 14.21 -10.82 25.53
N ASP A 628 14.36 -11.92 24.81
CA ASP A 628 14.66 -13.24 25.38
C ASP A 628 16.17 -13.40 25.63
N ILE A 629 17.00 -12.54 25.03
CA ILE A 629 18.46 -12.47 25.22
C ILE A 629 18.83 -11.54 26.38
N VAL A 630 18.06 -10.47 26.59
CA VAL A 630 18.41 -9.31 27.43
C VAL A 630 17.67 -9.30 28.79
N ASP A 631 16.85 -10.33 29.06
CA ASP A 631 15.90 -10.43 30.17
C ASP A 631 14.79 -9.34 30.16
N GLU A 632 13.63 -9.59 30.81
CA GLU A 632 12.41 -8.75 30.74
C GLU A 632 12.59 -7.26 31.13
N SER A 633 13.75 -6.87 31.66
CA SER A 633 13.99 -5.54 32.22
C SER A 633 14.65 -4.53 31.28
N GLY A 634 15.13 -4.92 30.08
CA GLY A 634 16.18 -4.14 29.40
C GLY A 634 16.10 -3.94 27.89
N SER A 635 14.93 -3.87 27.25
CA SER A 635 14.93 -3.50 25.81
C SER A 635 13.69 -2.75 25.36
N PHE A 636 13.67 -1.44 25.59
CA PHE A 636 12.84 -0.51 24.80
C PHE A 636 13.68 0.44 23.94
N ALA A 637 15.00 0.51 24.13
CA ALA A 637 15.88 1.34 23.29
C ALA A 637 16.30 0.71 21.96
N MET A 638 16.29 -0.63 21.81
CA MET A 638 16.61 -1.29 20.54
C MET A 638 15.60 -2.37 20.15
N ASN A 639 15.57 -2.66 18.84
CA ASN A 639 14.81 -3.73 18.23
C ASN A 639 15.66 -4.48 17.17
N THR A 640 15.11 -5.58 16.65
CA THR A 640 15.65 -6.32 15.49
C THR A 640 14.58 -6.47 14.42
N ASP A 641 14.99 -6.54 13.16
CA ASP A 641 14.06 -6.71 12.03
C ASP A 641 13.47 -8.12 11.99
N GLU A 642 14.29 -9.14 12.27
CA GLU A 642 13.87 -10.55 12.32
C GLU A 642 14.39 -11.25 13.60
N PRO A 643 13.65 -12.23 14.14
CA PRO A 643 14.11 -13.06 15.25
C PRO A 643 15.08 -14.14 14.77
N LEU A 644 16.06 -14.49 15.61
CA LEU A 644 16.97 -15.60 15.34
C LEU A 644 16.22 -16.94 15.44
N SER A 645 16.49 -17.86 14.52
CA SER A 645 15.97 -19.23 14.66
C SER A 645 16.66 -19.93 15.82
N GLY A 646 15.86 -20.49 16.73
CA GLY A 646 16.30 -21.32 17.85
C GLY A 646 17.13 -22.53 17.43
N ALA A 647 17.08 -22.93 16.15
CA ALA A 647 17.93 -23.98 15.62
C ALA A 647 19.43 -23.65 15.71
N PHE A 648 19.78 -22.35 15.73
CA PHE A 648 21.16 -21.84 15.79
C PHE A 648 21.58 -21.41 17.21
N THR A 649 20.82 -21.81 18.23
CA THR A 649 21.15 -21.55 19.65
C THR A 649 21.75 -22.79 20.30
N PRO A 650 22.40 -22.66 21.49
CA PRO A 650 22.90 -23.81 22.23
C PRO A 650 21.82 -24.85 22.51
N GLU A 651 20.61 -24.42 22.86
CA GLU A 651 19.47 -25.30 23.13
C GLU A 651 19.04 -26.04 21.86
N GLY A 652 18.90 -25.35 20.73
CA GLY A 652 18.54 -25.99 19.46
C GLY A 652 19.59 -26.99 18.98
N TRP A 653 20.87 -26.67 19.19
CA TRP A 653 21.97 -27.58 18.92
C TRP A 653 21.89 -28.84 19.79
N ASN A 654 21.85 -28.66 21.11
CA ASN A 654 21.91 -29.74 22.10
C ASN A 654 20.67 -30.64 22.02
N ASP A 655 19.48 -30.07 21.83
CA ASP A 655 18.22 -30.82 21.88
C ASP A 655 17.86 -31.44 20.53
N GLN A 656 18.07 -30.71 19.42
CA GLN A 656 17.55 -31.10 18.11
C GLN A 656 18.66 -31.40 17.09
N VAL A 657 19.49 -30.42 16.73
CA VAL A 657 20.36 -30.50 15.55
C VAL A 657 21.41 -31.60 15.71
N ARG A 658 22.12 -31.63 16.85
CA ARG A 658 23.15 -32.64 17.13
C ARG A 658 22.59 -34.06 17.04
N ASN A 659 21.42 -34.30 17.64
CA ASN A 659 20.75 -35.60 17.62
C ASN A 659 20.29 -36.00 16.21
N GLN A 660 19.78 -35.05 15.42
CA GLN A 660 19.36 -35.34 14.04
C GLN A 660 20.55 -35.62 13.12
N ILE A 661 21.69 -34.94 13.31
CA ILE A 661 22.94 -35.25 12.59
C ILE A 661 23.44 -36.65 12.98
N LEU A 662 23.44 -36.99 14.27
CA LEU A 662 23.80 -38.32 14.77
C LEU A 662 22.85 -39.43 14.29
N GLU A 663 21.54 -39.16 14.23
CA GLU A 663 20.57 -40.10 13.66
C GLU A 663 20.76 -40.27 12.15
N ALA A 664 21.08 -39.20 11.42
CA ALA A 664 21.30 -39.24 9.98
C ALA A 664 22.56 -40.07 9.65
N SER A 665 23.64 -39.91 10.42
CA SER A 665 24.87 -40.71 10.27
C SER A 665 24.66 -42.18 10.69
N ARG A 666 23.91 -42.47 11.76
CA ARG A 666 23.58 -43.86 12.17
C ARG A 666 22.55 -44.56 11.27
N ARG A 667 21.62 -43.81 10.67
CA ARG A 667 20.68 -44.36 9.66
C ARG A 667 21.41 -44.90 8.43
N LEU A 668 22.63 -44.42 8.18
CA LEU A 668 23.49 -44.91 7.12
C LEU A 668 24.17 -46.24 7.49
N GLU A 669 24.52 -46.47 8.76
CA GLU A 669 24.95 -47.79 9.24
C GLU A 669 23.85 -48.85 9.13
N THR A 670 22.58 -48.45 9.25
CA THR A 670 21.39 -49.34 9.23
C THR A 670 20.77 -49.51 7.84
N ILE A 671 21.51 -49.26 6.76
CA ILE A 671 21.11 -49.66 5.40
C ILE A 671 21.14 -51.21 5.28
N GLU A 672 20.17 -51.85 5.93
CA GLU A 672 19.56 -53.11 5.51
C GLU A 672 18.54 -52.84 4.40
N ASP A 673 18.95 -52.09 3.39
CA ASP A 673 18.05 -51.66 2.33
C ASP A 673 17.97 -52.82 1.32
N TRP A 674 16.91 -53.61 1.39
CA TRP A 674 16.50 -54.63 0.40
C TRP A 674 16.64 -54.13 -1.06
N VAL A 675 16.63 -52.81 -1.25
CA VAL A 675 16.88 -52.09 -2.51
C VAL A 675 18.28 -52.37 -3.08
N ILE A 676 19.29 -52.71 -2.27
CA ILE A 676 20.70 -52.92 -2.68
C ILE A 676 21.04 -54.41 -2.88
N GLY A 677 20.24 -55.33 -2.34
CA GLY A 677 20.43 -56.77 -2.49
C GLY A 677 21.70 -57.32 -1.81
N ASN A 678 22.14 -58.53 -2.17
CA ASN A 678 23.32 -59.21 -1.61
C ASN A 678 24.69 -58.52 -1.90
N ASN A 679 24.71 -57.29 -2.43
CA ASN A 679 25.94 -56.57 -2.81
C ASN A 679 26.63 -55.82 -1.65
N ARG A 680 26.25 -56.09 -0.40
CA ARG A 680 26.86 -55.50 0.82
C ARG A 680 28.39 -55.53 0.82
N ASN A 681 29.00 -56.62 0.35
CA ASN A 681 30.45 -56.81 0.40
C ASN A 681 31.26 -55.86 -0.50
N ARG A 682 30.64 -55.12 -1.44
CA ARG A 682 31.34 -54.13 -2.29
C ARG A 682 31.29 -52.70 -1.72
N ILE A 683 30.47 -52.45 -0.69
CA ILE A 683 30.26 -51.12 -0.10
C ILE A 683 31.26 -50.85 1.03
N SER A 684 31.72 -51.90 1.71
CA SER A 684 32.54 -51.80 2.93
C SER A 684 33.96 -51.26 2.76
N GLU A 685 34.49 -51.05 1.56
CA GLU A 685 35.93 -50.73 1.39
C GLU A 685 36.25 -49.29 0.97
N ALA A 686 35.27 -48.44 0.59
CA ALA A 686 35.61 -47.12 0.02
C ALA A 686 34.80 -45.89 0.47
N PHE A 687 33.61 -46.00 1.09
CA PHE A 687 32.80 -44.79 1.37
C PHE A 687 32.12 -44.79 2.76
N ILE A 688 32.61 -43.84 3.57
CA ILE A 688 32.05 -43.18 4.75
C ILE A 688 32.10 -43.97 6.07
N ASP A 689 33.19 -43.75 6.81
CA ASP A 689 33.18 -43.78 8.27
C ASP A 689 32.11 -42.78 8.78
N PRO A 690 31.10 -43.21 9.56
CA PRO A 690 30.07 -42.34 10.13
C PRO A 690 30.63 -41.12 10.86
N GLU A 691 31.84 -41.21 11.42
CA GLU A 691 32.50 -40.10 12.10
C GLU A 691 32.89 -38.98 11.11
N HIS A 692 33.39 -39.31 9.92
CA HIS A 692 33.82 -38.32 8.94
C HIS A 692 32.64 -37.51 8.37
N LEU A 693 31.52 -38.18 8.06
CA LEU A 693 30.29 -37.51 7.62
C LEU A 693 29.72 -36.59 8.70
N GLN A 694 29.78 -37.02 9.96
CA GLN A 694 29.36 -36.17 11.07
C GLN A 694 30.22 -34.90 11.14
N THR A 695 31.55 -35.01 11.04
CA THR A 695 32.45 -33.85 11.06
C THR A 695 32.14 -32.84 9.94
N GLU A 696 31.89 -33.31 8.71
CA GLU A 696 31.58 -32.43 7.58
C GLU A 696 30.23 -31.70 7.77
N MET A 697 29.18 -32.42 8.20
CA MET A 697 27.87 -31.83 8.50
C MET A 697 27.92 -30.80 9.64
N VAL A 698 28.74 -31.05 10.68
CA VAL A 698 28.92 -30.13 11.81
C VAL A 698 29.69 -28.88 11.38
N THR A 699 30.70 -29.04 10.53
CA THR A 699 31.46 -27.90 9.97
C THR A 699 30.53 -26.98 9.18
N ARG A 700 29.65 -27.54 8.36
CA ARG A 700 28.66 -26.75 7.61
C ARG A 700 27.65 -26.04 8.51
N TYR A 701 27.14 -26.73 9.54
CA TYR A 701 26.26 -26.12 10.54
C TYR A 701 26.89 -24.92 11.26
N LEU A 702 28.18 -25.01 11.55
CA LEU A 702 28.91 -23.91 12.17
C LEU A 702 28.95 -22.68 11.27
N GLU A 703 29.20 -22.83 9.96
CA GLU A 703 29.19 -21.71 9.02
C GLU A 703 27.83 -21.01 8.97
N ASP A 704 26.75 -21.79 8.87
CA ASP A 704 25.38 -21.26 8.83
C ASP A 704 25.00 -20.59 10.16
N THR A 705 25.44 -21.14 11.30
CA THR A 705 25.26 -20.54 12.62
C THR A 705 25.96 -19.18 12.70
N LYS A 706 27.22 -19.09 12.25
CA LYS A 706 27.96 -17.83 12.22
C LYS A 706 27.27 -16.79 11.34
N SER A 707 26.75 -17.21 10.17
CA SER A 707 26.01 -16.31 9.27
C SER A 707 24.72 -15.81 9.92
N ALA A 708 23.90 -16.70 10.47
CA ALA A 708 22.62 -16.34 11.08
C ALA A 708 22.78 -15.34 12.24
N TRP A 709 23.83 -15.51 13.05
CA TRP A 709 24.16 -14.59 14.13
C TRP A 709 24.66 -13.23 13.64
N ARG A 710 25.48 -13.20 12.59
CA ARG A 710 25.93 -11.94 11.96
C ARG A 710 24.74 -11.16 11.40
N ASP A 711 23.85 -11.82 10.68
CA ASP A 711 22.65 -11.20 10.12
C ASP A 711 21.76 -10.64 11.24
N TYR A 712 21.53 -11.43 12.30
CA TYR A 712 20.75 -10.99 13.46
C TYR A 712 21.33 -9.74 14.14
N LEU A 713 22.64 -9.73 14.42
CA LEU A 713 23.28 -8.58 15.06
C LEU A 713 23.35 -7.34 14.16
N SER A 714 23.52 -7.54 12.85
CA SER A 714 23.46 -6.43 11.88
C SER A 714 22.07 -5.79 11.78
N SER A 715 21.02 -6.54 12.14
CA SER A 715 19.63 -6.04 12.17
C SER A 715 19.29 -5.27 13.45
N LEU A 716 20.21 -5.19 14.43
CA LEU A 716 20.00 -4.41 15.65
C LEU A 716 19.90 -2.93 15.32
N ASN A 717 18.78 -2.33 15.66
CA ASN A 717 18.51 -0.93 15.40
C ASN A 717 17.97 -0.22 16.64
N THR A 718 18.25 1.07 16.74
CA THR A 718 17.68 1.93 17.78
C THR A 718 16.21 2.18 17.47
N GLU A 719 15.37 1.98 18.49
CA GLU A 719 13.95 2.31 18.39
C GLU A 719 13.78 3.81 18.12
N GLN A 720 12.73 4.19 17.39
CA GLN A 720 12.45 5.61 17.12
C GLN A 720 12.21 6.37 18.43
N PHE A 721 12.67 7.61 18.48
CA PHE A 721 12.41 8.51 19.60
C PHE A 721 11.11 9.26 19.35
N THR A 722 10.15 9.17 20.27
CA THR A 722 8.87 9.86 20.11
C THR A 722 8.92 11.32 20.53
N ASP A 723 9.70 11.61 21.57
CA ASP A 723 9.89 12.93 22.15
C ASP A 723 11.25 12.99 22.88
N MET A 724 11.59 14.15 23.40
CA MET A 724 12.86 14.39 24.10
C MET A 724 12.99 13.56 25.40
N GLU A 725 11.89 13.28 26.10
CA GLU A 725 11.90 12.49 27.33
C GLU A 725 12.11 10.99 27.04
N ASP A 726 11.48 10.49 25.98
CA ASP A 726 11.70 9.13 25.46
C ASP A 726 13.14 8.96 24.95
N ALA A 727 13.65 9.94 24.19
CA ALA A 727 15.03 9.94 23.73
C ALA A 727 16.02 9.90 24.90
N LYS A 728 15.82 10.74 25.92
CA LYS A 728 16.65 10.72 27.14
C LYS A 728 16.65 9.34 27.78
N LYS A 729 15.48 8.73 28.02
CA LYS A 729 15.38 7.41 28.65
C LYS A 729 16.09 6.33 27.84
N LYS A 730 15.88 6.29 26.52
CA LYS A 730 16.51 5.32 25.61
C LYS A 730 18.01 5.51 25.54
N LEU A 731 18.49 6.76 25.41
CA LEU A 731 19.92 7.05 25.39
C LEU A 731 20.60 6.71 26.72
N LEU A 732 19.96 6.97 27.86
CA LEU A 732 20.46 6.58 29.18
C LEU A 732 20.52 5.05 29.37
N GLU A 733 19.54 4.32 28.84
CA GLU A 733 19.58 2.85 28.80
C GLU A 733 20.77 2.35 27.97
N LEU A 734 21.03 2.99 26.83
CA LEU A 734 22.17 2.66 25.95
C LEU A 734 23.53 3.06 26.50
N SER A 735 23.61 4.11 27.33
CA SER A 735 24.84 4.55 27.97
C SER A 735 25.17 3.81 29.26
N GLY A 736 24.21 3.09 29.85
CA GLY A 736 24.40 2.44 31.15
C GLY A 736 25.30 1.20 31.11
N ASP A 737 25.80 0.80 32.29
CA ASP A 737 26.59 -0.43 32.46
C ASP A 737 25.81 -1.71 32.09
N ARG A 738 24.47 -1.65 32.13
CA ARG A 738 23.54 -2.69 31.65
C ARG A 738 22.96 -2.37 30.27
N SER A 739 23.69 -1.64 29.43
CA SER A 739 23.28 -1.37 28.06
C SER A 739 23.04 -2.67 27.30
N ILE A 740 22.15 -2.62 26.32
CA ILE A 740 21.82 -3.79 25.51
C ILE A 740 23.03 -4.36 24.76
N ILE A 741 23.96 -3.48 24.36
CA ILE A 741 25.23 -3.87 23.75
C ILE A 741 26.04 -4.72 24.74
N ALA A 742 26.12 -4.31 26.01
CA ALA A 742 26.81 -5.03 27.08
C ALA A 742 26.08 -6.31 27.56
N LEU A 743 24.75 -6.37 27.41
CA LEU A 743 23.97 -7.57 27.75
C LEU A 743 24.03 -8.62 26.64
N VAL A 744 23.80 -8.25 25.38
CA VAL A 744 23.97 -9.12 24.20
C VAL A 744 25.41 -9.64 24.14
N SER A 745 26.36 -8.76 24.43
CA SER A 745 27.77 -9.08 24.67
C SER A 745 27.98 -10.27 25.63
N GLY A 746 27.56 -10.08 26.89
CA GLY A 746 27.80 -11.04 27.96
C GLY A 746 27.07 -12.35 27.69
N ARG A 747 25.84 -12.26 27.15
CA ARG A 747 25.02 -13.41 26.82
C ARG A 747 25.61 -14.23 25.68
N LEU A 748 26.13 -13.60 24.63
CA LEU A 748 26.80 -14.31 23.53
C LEU A 748 28.04 -15.06 24.04
N LYS A 749 28.84 -14.43 24.91
CA LYS A 749 30.01 -15.07 25.54
C LYS A 749 29.61 -16.27 26.40
N GLU A 750 28.54 -16.15 27.17
CA GLU A 750 27.98 -17.25 27.96
C GLU A 750 27.50 -18.39 27.06
N TRP A 751 26.75 -18.07 26.00
CA TRP A 751 26.15 -19.03 25.07
C TRP A 751 27.16 -19.82 24.26
N ILE A 752 28.24 -19.19 23.80
CA ILE A 752 29.33 -19.89 23.11
C ILE A 752 29.88 -21.04 23.98
N GLY A 753 29.89 -20.89 25.31
CA GLY A 753 30.32 -21.92 26.25
C GLY A 753 29.32 -23.05 26.51
N GLN A 754 28.06 -22.92 26.06
CA GLN A 754 26.97 -23.87 26.35
C GLN A 754 26.71 -24.89 25.23
N PHE A 755 27.37 -24.75 24.07
CA PHE A 755 27.30 -25.74 23.00
C PHE A 755 28.02 -27.03 23.40
N GLU A 756 27.30 -28.16 23.45
CA GLU A 756 27.94 -29.44 23.72
C GLU A 756 28.84 -29.88 22.55
N PRO A 757 30.00 -30.49 22.81
CA PRO A 757 30.90 -30.93 21.75
C PRO A 757 30.27 -32.06 20.92
N ASP A 758 30.52 -32.03 19.61
CA ASP A 758 30.36 -33.20 18.73
C ASP A 758 31.40 -34.27 19.09
N SER A 759 31.19 -35.49 18.58
CA SER A 759 32.08 -36.65 18.82
C SER A 759 33.54 -36.37 18.44
N ALA A 760 33.78 -35.53 17.44
CA ALA A 760 35.11 -35.15 16.96
C ALA A 760 35.68 -33.86 17.60
N GLY A 761 34.89 -33.12 18.40
CA GLY A 761 35.32 -31.87 19.04
C GLY A 761 35.36 -30.63 18.14
N THR A 762 34.96 -30.76 16.86
CA THR A 762 34.93 -29.72 15.82
C THR A 762 34.12 -28.48 16.23
N MET A 763 32.98 -28.68 16.88
CA MET A 763 32.08 -27.64 17.36
C MET A 763 32.78 -26.66 18.32
N LYS A 764 33.57 -27.22 19.24
CA LYS A 764 34.21 -26.45 20.31
C LYS A 764 35.37 -25.59 19.77
N GLU A 765 36.17 -26.14 18.86
CA GLU A 765 37.31 -25.43 18.25
C GLU A 765 36.84 -24.28 17.34
N ALA A 766 35.83 -24.52 16.50
CA ALA A 766 35.32 -23.51 15.57
C ALA A 766 34.54 -22.38 16.25
N LEU A 767 33.86 -22.67 17.37
CA LEU A 767 33.18 -21.68 18.20
C LEU A 767 34.14 -20.84 19.04
N ALA A 768 35.29 -21.39 19.46
CA ALA A 768 36.33 -20.61 20.12
C ALA A 768 36.82 -19.46 19.22
N GLY A 769 37.09 -19.75 17.93
CA GLY A 769 37.44 -18.72 16.95
C GLY A 769 36.30 -17.72 16.67
N PHE A 770 35.03 -18.16 16.69
CA PHE A 770 33.88 -17.24 16.57
C PHE A 770 33.74 -16.34 17.81
N GLY A 771 34.02 -16.86 19.00
CA GLY A 771 34.07 -16.08 20.23
C GLY A 771 35.12 -14.98 20.19
N GLU A 772 36.29 -15.25 19.58
CA GLU A 772 37.34 -14.25 19.33
C GLU A 772 36.93 -13.22 18.26
N GLU A 773 36.33 -13.65 17.15
CA GLU A 773 35.78 -12.73 16.12
C GLU A 773 34.69 -11.81 16.68
N MET A 774 33.89 -12.32 17.62
CA MET A 774 32.83 -11.56 18.28
C MET A 774 33.32 -10.87 19.56
N ALA A 775 34.61 -11.01 19.94
CA ALA A 775 35.18 -10.47 21.18
C ALA A 775 35.34 -8.94 21.21
N PHE A 776 34.91 -8.22 20.17
CA PHE A 776 34.61 -6.79 20.23
C PHE A 776 33.76 -6.42 21.47
N VAL A 777 32.90 -7.35 21.86
CA VAL A 777 32.03 -7.38 23.04
C VAL A 777 32.77 -7.56 24.39
N GLY A 778 33.89 -8.29 24.39
CA GLY A 778 34.48 -8.84 25.63
C GLY A 778 35.78 -8.17 26.07
N GLU A 779 36.68 -7.82 25.15
CA GLU A 779 38.04 -7.35 25.50
C GLU A 779 38.55 -6.18 24.65
N PHE A 780 37.98 -5.88 23.47
CA PHE A 780 38.54 -4.87 22.56
C PHE A 780 38.19 -3.39 22.84
N ASN A 781 37.58 -3.11 24.00
CA ASN A 781 37.92 -2.03 24.94
C ASN A 781 36.69 -1.66 25.78
N SER A 782 36.61 -2.13 27.02
CA SER A 782 35.74 -1.50 28.04
C SER A 782 35.97 0.02 28.12
N ALA A 783 37.18 0.48 27.81
CA ALA A 783 37.51 1.89 27.72
C ALA A 783 36.87 2.64 26.53
N ARG A 784 36.71 2.01 25.35
CA ARG A 784 36.13 2.65 24.15
C ARG A 784 34.63 2.51 24.11
N LEU A 785 34.10 1.35 24.52
CA LEU A 785 32.68 1.21 24.77
C LEU A 785 32.27 2.15 25.90
N GLY A 786 33.09 2.28 26.95
CA GLY A 786 32.90 3.26 28.02
C GLY A 786 32.96 4.71 27.53
N GLU A 787 33.88 5.04 26.63
CA GLU A 787 33.91 6.38 26.01
C GLU A 787 32.68 6.61 25.12
N TYR A 788 32.26 5.65 24.31
CA TYR A 788 31.02 5.74 23.53
C TYR A 788 29.78 5.90 24.42
N GLN A 789 29.66 5.09 25.46
CA GLN A 789 28.61 5.18 26.47
C GLN A 789 28.61 6.54 27.14
N LYS A 790 29.78 7.05 27.50
CA LYS A 790 29.94 8.41 28.02
C LYS A 790 29.45 9.46 27.02
N ARG A 791 29.82 9.34 25.74
CA ARG A 791 29.32 10.27 24.69
C ARG A 791 27.80 10.19 24.52
N LEU A 792 27.20 9.00 24.61
CA LEU A 792 25.74 8.87 24.61
C LEU A 792 25.10 9.49 25.86
N ALA A 793 25.74 9.37 27.02
CA ALA A 793 25.30 10.02 28.25
C ALA A 793 25.39 11.55 28.14
N ASP A 794 26.48 12.09 27.58
CA ASP A 794 26.64 13.53 27.31
C ASP A 794 25.53 14.04 26.36
N VAL A 795 25.14 13.24 25.35
CA VAL A 795 24.01 13.57 24.47
C VAL A 795 22.68 13.52 25.22
N ALA A 796 22.47 12.53 26.08
CA ALA A 796 21.25 12.41 26.88
C ALA A 796 21.10 13.59 27.87
N GLU A 797 22.20 13.98 28.53
CA GLU A 797 22.28 15.17 29.37
C GLU A 797 22.00 16.44 28.55
N GLY A 798 22.57 16.56 27.35
CA GLY A 798 22.28 17.66 26.45
C GLY A 798 20.79 17.76 26.07
N VAL A 799 20.11 16.63 25.84
CA VAL A 799 18.66 16.62 25.60
C VAL A 799 17.90 17.11 26.84
N GLU A 800 18.33 16.69 28.03
CA GLU A 800 17.73 17.14 29.30
C GLU A 800 17.93 18.64 29.53
N THR A 801 19.14 19.16 29.31
CA THR A 801 19.45 20.59 29.42
C THR A 801 18.63 21.40 28.42
N ALA A 802 18.53 20.97 27.17
CA ALA A 802 17.74 21.66 26.14
C ALA A 802 16.25 21.75 26.53
N VAL A 803 15.69 20.70 27.13
CA VAL A 803 14.31 20.70 27.65
C VAL A 803 14.17 21.61 28.86
N ALA A 804 15.13 21.59 29.79
CA ALA A 804 15.10 22.37 31.02
C ALA A 804 15.26 23.88 30.77
N GLU A 805 16.16 24.25 29.85
CA GLU A 805 16.43 25.65 29.49
C GLU A 805 15.46 26.19 28.43
N GLY A 806 14.77 25.31 27.69
CA GLY A 806 13.88 25.68 26.60
C GLY A 806 14.61 26.20 25.37
N SER A 807 15.90 25.89 25.22
CA SER A 807 16.71 26.26 24.06
C SER A 807 17.50 25.04 23.56
N ILE A 808 17.18 24.62 22.34
CA ILE A 808 17.88 23.54 21.64
C ILE A 808 19.15 24.11 21.02
N ALA A 809 19.09 25.32 20.46
CA ALA A 809 20.25 25.98 19.87
C ALA A 809 21.34 26.30 20.90
N GLY A 810 20.99 26.47 22.19
CA GLY A 810 21.95 26.69 23.26
C GLY A 810 22.85 25.47 23.55
N VAL A 811 22.35 24.25 23.29
CA VAL A 811 23.06 23.00 23.55
C VAL A 811 23.56 22.34 22.27
N PHE A 812 22.67 22.18 21.28
CA PHE A 812 22.94 21.54 19.98
C PHE A 812 23.26 22.59 18.92
N ASN A 813 24.35 23.31 19.13
CA ASN A 813 24.77 24.47 18.35
C ASN A 813 25.59 24.11 17.10
N GLY A 814 25.93 22.84 16.87
CA GLY A 814 26.72 22.40 15.72
C GLY A 814 28.21 22.80 15.74
N HIS A 815 28.71 23.38 16.83
CA HIS A 815 30.13 23.61 17.08
C HIS A 815 30.82 22.34 17.62
N LYS A 816 32.10 22.43 17.99
CA LYS A 816 32.89 21.26 18.44
C LYS A 816 32.51 20.78 19.85
N ASP A 817 31.97 21.69 20.64
CA ASP A 817 31.46 21.49 22.00
C ASP A 817 30.04 20.90 22.01
N ASP A 818 29.36 20.86 20.87
CA ASP A 818 28.05 20.20 20.73
C ASP A 818 28.17 18.70 21.06
N PRO A 819 27.39 18.18 22.04
CA PRO A 819 27.42 16.78 22.44
C PRO A 819 27.18 15.80 21.28
N LEU A 820 26.28 16.13 20.35
CA LEU A 820 25.98 15.29 19.18
C LEU A 820 27.12 15.27 18.17
N VAL A 821 27.72 16.43 17.90
CA VAL A 821 28.87 16.51 16.98
C VAL A 821 30.06 15.73 17.57
N ALA A 822 30.34 15.91 18.87
CA ALA A 822 31.40 15.21 19.57
C ALA A 822 31.18 13.68 19.58
N ALA A 823 29.96 13.22 19.84
CA ALA A 823 29.63 11.79 19.83
C ALA A 823 29.77 11.18 18.43
N TYR A 824 29.27 11.87 17.41
CA TYR A 824 29.31 11.37 16.03
C TYR A 824 30.74 11.35 15.47
N ASP A 825 31.53 12.38 15.77
CA ASP A 825 32.96 12.42 15.41
C ASP A 825 33.72 11.29 16.10
N HIS A 826 33.45 11.03 17.40
CA HIS A 826 34.07 9.92 18.11
C HIS A 826 33.76 8.56 17.44
N VAL A 827 32.50 8.28 17.11
CA VAL A 827 32.12 7.01 16.47
C VAL A 827 32.74 6.90 15.07
N GLY A 828 32.65 7.96 14.26
CA GLY A 828 33.10 7.94 12.87
C GLY A 828 34.62 7.99 12.68
N SER A 829 35.34 8.73 13.52
CA SER A 829 36.80 8.96 13.38
C SER A 829 37.65 8.04 14.25
N THR A 830 37.10 7.55 15.37
CA THR A 830 37.86 6.79 16.38
C THR A 830 37.34 5.37 16.53
N MET A 831 36.03 5.19 16.69
CA MET A 831 35.45 3.87 17.01
C MET A 831 35.44 2.95 15.78
N LEU A 832 34.75 3.33 14.70
CA LEU A 832 34.61 2.49 13.51
C LEU A 832 35.94 2.23 12.78
N PRO A 833 36.83 3.21 12.57
CA PRO A 833 38.12 2.96 11.89
C PRO A 833 39.02 1.98 12.63
N SER A 834 38.81 1.81 13.94
CA SER A 834 39.58 0.90 14.77
C SER A 834 39.13 -0.56 14.72
N MET A 835 38.03 -0.86 14.02
CA MET A 835 37.46 -2.20 13.85
C MET A 835 37.94 -2.87 12.56
N GLY A 836 37.81 -4.20 12.48
CA GLY A 836 37.97 -4.96 11.24
C GLY A 836 36.90 -4.60 10.20
N ASP A 837 37.15 -4.87 8.91
CA ASP A 837 36.23 -4.45 7.83
C ASP A 837 34.85 -5.11 7.91
N LEU A 838 34.78 -6.37 8.36
CA LEU A 838 33.52 -7.06 8.59
C LEU A 838 32.78 -6.49 9.81
N GLU A 839 33.48 -6.26 10.92
CA GLU A 839 32.93 -5.66 12.14
C GLU A 839 32.33 -4.27 11.90
N LYS A 840 33.00 -3.44 11.09
CA LYS A 840 32.48 -2.14 10.67
C LYS A 840 31.09 -2.28 10.05
N VAL A 841 30.90 -3.24 9.15
CA VAL A 841 29.62 -3.43 8.47
C VAL A 841 28.52 -3.80 9.47
N TYR A 842 28.82 -4.67 10.43
CA TYR A 842 27.82 -5.14 11.39
C TYR A 842 27.45 -4.10 12.45
N PHE A 843 28.43 -3.36 12.97
CA PHE A 843 28.21 -2.46 14.11
C PHE A 843 27.98 -1.01 13.72
N HIS A 844 28.20 -0.63 12.46
CA HIS A 844 28.02 0.75 12.02
C HIS A 844 26.64 1.29 12.37
N ASP A 845 25.58 0.61 11.96
CA ASP A 845 24.23 1.13 12.19
C ASP A 845 23.84 1.06 13.67
N MET A 846 24.23 0.00 14.38
CA MET A 846 24.03 -0.10 15.84
C MET A 846 24.63 1.10 16.60
N LEU A 847 25.81 1.58 16.20
CA LEU A 847 26.51 2.69 16.87
C LEU A 847 26.08 4.07 16.36
N MET A 848 25.72 4.19 15.07
CA MET A 848 25.37 5.47 14.46
C MET A 848 23.88 5.81 14.66
N ASN A 849 23.01 4.82 14.77
CA ASN A 849 21.57 5.06 14.80
C ASN A 849 21.09 5.83 16.04
N PRO A 850 21.59 5.62 17.28
CA PRO A 850 21.18 6.46 18.41
C PRO A 850 21.42 7.94 18.13
N LEU A 851 22.57 8.28 17.55
CA LEU A 851 22.94 9.65 17.20
C LEU A 851 22.09 10.20 16.05
N ARG A 852 21.85 9.40 15.00
CA ARG A 852 20.98 9.78 13.88
C ARG A 852 19.55 10.04 14.33
N ARG A 853 19.02 9.20 15.23
CA ARG A 853 17.67 9.36 15.80
C ARG A 853 17.58 10.62 16.65
N THR A 854 18.60 10.95 17.44
CA THR A 854 18.65 12.24 18.14
C THR A 854 18.66 13.41 17.16
N ILE A 855 19.47 13.34 16.10
CA ILE A 855 19.48 14.37 15.05
C ILE A 855 18.09 14.54 14.41
N GLU A 856 17.41 13.44 14.07
CA GLU A 856 16.05 13.46 13.51
C GLU A 856 15.05 14.15 14.45
N LEU A 857 15.16 13.88 15.75
CA LEU A 857 14.30 14.43 16.80
C LEU A 857 14.50 15.94 16.99
N VAL A 858 15.75 16.39 17.11
CA VAL A 858 16.06 17.80 17.43
C VAL A 858 15.98 18.72 16.21
N ARG A 859 16.09 18.19 14.99
CA ARG A 859 16.20 18.97 13.75
C ARG A 859 15.07 19.97 13.56
N LEU A 860 13.82 19.53 13.65
CA LEU A 860 12.66 20.40 13.40
C LEU A 860 12.51 21.49 14.47
N PRO A 861 12.49 21.17 15.78
CA PRO A 861 12.36 22.22 16.77
C PRO A 861 13.58 23.16 16.82
N LEU A 862 14.79 22.70 16.47
CA LEU A 862 15.93 23.61 16.23
C LEU A 862 15.69 24.56 15.04
N CYS A 863 15.12 24.09 13.94
CA CYS A 863 14.75 24.96 12.81
C CYS A 863 13.74 26.01 13.24
N ASP A 864 12.74 25.62 14.03
CA ASP A 864 11.70 26.53 14.52
C ASP A 864 12.30 27.60 15.45
N GLU A 865 13.16 27.21 16.39
CA GLU A 865 13.87 28.14 17.28
C GLU A 865 14.72 29.15 16.49
N ILE A 866 15.49 28.70 15.51
CA ILE A 866 16.30 29.59 14.66
C ILE A 866 15.42 30.54 13.83
N ASN A 867 14.30 30.05 13.30
CA ASN A 867 13.36 30.89 12.54
C ASN A 867 12.66 31.92 13.43
N GLU A 868 12.30 31.56 14.66
CA GLU A 868 11.74 32.47 15.65
C GLU A 868 12.76 33.52 16.07
N ALA A 869 14.01 33.13 16.34
CA ALA A 869 15.11 34.05 16.61
C ALA A 869 15.33 35.03 15.45
N TRP A 870 15.38 34.54 14.20
CA TRP A 870 15.50 35.42 13.02
C TRP A 870 14.30 36.36 12.88
N ARG A 871 13.07 35.88 13.13
CA ARG A 871 11.88 36.74 13.08
C ARG A 871 11.96 37.84 14.13
N ALA A 872 12.19 37.48 15.38
CA ALA A 872 12.20 38.43 16.50
C ALA A 872 13.37 39.41 16.44
N GLU A 873 14.60 38.93 16.19
CA GLU A 873 15.81 39.75 16.26
C GLU A 873 16.06 40.56 14.98
N VAL A 874 15.67 40.05 13.81
CA VAL A 874 15.98 40.68 12.51
C VAL A 874 14.73 41.22 11.84
N TYR A 875 13.75 40.35 11.57
CA TYR A 875 12.60 40.72 10.74
C TYR A 875 11.69 41.73 11.44
N ASP A 876 11.34 41.52 12.72
CA ASP A 876 10.42 42.39 13.45
C ASP A 876 11.04 43.77 13.72
N VAL A 877 12.35 43.82 13.98
CA VAL A 877 13.11 45.08 14.08
C VAL A 877 13.04 45.86 12.77
N PHE A 878 13.25 45.17 11.63
CA PHE A 878 13.10 45.75 10.30
C PHE A 878 11.64 46.15 10.01
N ALA A 879 10.68 45.29 10.31
CA ALA A 879 9.27 45.49 10.01
C ALA A 879 8.68 46.67 10.79
N GLY A 880 9.03 46.81 12.07
CA GLY A 880 8.54 47.88 12.93
C GLY A 880 9.13 49.25 12.62
N SER A 881 10.36 49.31 12.10
CA SER A 881 11.09 50.59 11.97
C SER A 881 11.38 51.04 10.54
N CYS A 882 11.38 50.11 9.57
CA CYS A 882 11.85 50.35 8.21
C CYS A 882 10.86 49.92 7.13
N SER A 883 10.00 48.92 7.40
CA SER A 883 9.04 48.42 6.41
C SER A 883 8.00 49.48 6.04
N GLY A 884 7.74 49.62 4.74
CA GLY A 884 6.80 50.61 4.23
C GLY A 884 7.35 52.03 4.11
N GLN A 885 8.65 52.25 4.34
CA GLN A 885 9.31 53.56 4.23
C GLN A 885 10.38 53.54 3.13
N TYR A 886 10.71 54.71 2.57
CA TYR A 886 11.84 54.85 1.63
C TYR A 886 13.15 54.54 2.38
N PRO A 887 14.09 53.75 1.81
CA PRO A 887 14.19 53.31 0.41
C PRO A 887 13.58 51.93 0.09
N PHE A 888 12.89 51.30 1.03
CA PHE A 888 12.36 49.94 0.85
C PHE A 888 11.04 49.92 0.09
N VAL A 889 10.23 50.98 0.25
CA VAL A 889 9.03 51.26 -0.53
C VAL A 889 9.13 52.69 -1.04
N ASP A 890 8.72 52.93 -2.28
CA ASP A 890 8.73 54.25 -2.90
C ASP A 890 7.59 55.13 -2.33
N VAL A 891 7.83 55.72 -1.17
CA VAL A 891 6.91 56.60 -0.43
C VAL A 891 7.65 57.81 0.16
N GLU A 892 6.93 58.86 0.54
CA GLU A 892 7.53 60.09 1.08
C GLU A 892 8.13 59.94 2.49
N THR A 893 7.67 58.97 3.27
CA THR A 893 8.20 58.72 4.62
C THR A 893 9.53 57.97 4.54
N GLU A 894 10.61 58.59 5.02
CA GLU A 894 11.96 58.01 5.01
C GLU A 894 12.26 57.20 6.29
N ALA A 895 12.92 56.06 6.11
CA ALA A 895 13.47 55.27 7.20
C ALA A 895 14.66 55.98 7.86
N LEU A 896 14.71 55.95 9.19
CA LEU A 896 15.81 56.55 9.94
C LEU A 896 17.15 55.86 9.60
N TYR A 897 18.08 56.63 9.04
CA TYR A 897 19.41 56.13 8.62
C TYR A 897 20.11 55.32 9.72
N SER A 898 20.10 55.81 10.97
CA SER A 898 20.73 55.12 12.11
C SER A 898 20.12 53.76 12.41
N VAL A 899 18.80 53.64 12.26
CA VAL A 899 18.07 52.40 12.53
C VAL A 899 18.33 51.39 11.41
N VAL A 900 18.29 51.83 10.14
CA VAL A 900 18.67 50.99 8.99
C VAL A 900 20.09 50.46 9.16
N MET A 901 21.03 51.33 9.52
CA MET A 901 22.43 50.94 9.66
C MET A 901 22.70 50.01 10.85
N SER A 902 21.95 50.13 11.95
CA SER A 902 22.04 49.19 13.08
C SER A 902 21.73 47.72 12.73
N LEU A 903 21.04 47.45 11.60
CA LEU A 903 20.83 46.08 11.13
C LEU A 903 22.11 45.47 10.53
N PHE A 904 22.97 46.30 9.94
CA PHE A 904 24.11 45.91 9.12
C PHE A 904 25.47 46.16 9.79
N GLU A 905 25.50 46.68 11.01
CA GLU A 905 26.72 46.95 11.74
C GLU A 905 27.55 45.66 11.91
N PRO A 906 28.86 45.67 11.60
CA PRO A 906 29.68 44.47 11.70
C PRO A 906 29.65 43.88 13.13
N GLN A 907 29.42 42.57 13.25
CA GLN A 907 29.38 41.79 14.50
C GLN A 907 28.23 42.14 15.47
N THR A 908 27.89 43.41 15.64
CA THR A 908 26.89 43.89 16.61
C THR A 908 25.52 44.09 16.00
N GLY A 909 25.43 44.31 14.68
CA GLY A 909 24.18 44.53 13.98
C GLY A 909 23.29 43.30 14.01
N ALA A 910 21.97 43.51 14.01
CA ALA A 910 20.98 42.45 14.19
C ALA A 910 21.23 41.23 13.29
N ILE A 911 21.49 41.46 11.99
CA ILE A 911 21.73 40.37 11.03
C ILE A 911 22.98 39.56 11.38
N TRP A 912 24.08 40.25 11.72
CA TRP A 912 25.37 39.61 11.97
C TRP A 912 25.42 38.92 13.33
N ARG A 913 24.76 39.50 14.33
CA ARG A 913 24.60 38.88 15.65
C ARG A 913 23.83 37.58 15.55
N THR A 914 22.65 37.58 14.91
CA THR A 914 21.86 36.36 14.72
C THR A 914 22.60 35.34 13.85
N TYR A 915 23.35 35.80 12.84
CA TYR A 915 24.20 34.90 12.03
C TYR A 915 25.28 34.22 12.88
N GLU A 916 26.03 34.96 13.71
CA GLU A 916 27.11 34.37 14.51
C GLU A 916 26.56 33.41 15.57
N ASN A 917 25.44 33.77 16.22
CA ASN A 917 24.84 32.98 17.29
C ASN A 917 24.19 31.67 16.80
N TYR A 918 23.58 31.66 15.61
CA TYR A 918 22.75 30.53 15.17
C TYR A 918 23.15 29.91 13.84
N LEU A 919 23.71 30.68 12.90
CA LEU A 919 23.90 30.24 11.51
C LEU A 919 25.36 29.95 11.13
N SER A 920 26.32 30.53 11.84
CA SER A 920 27.76 30.36 11.59
C SER A 920 28.26 28.89 11.58
N PRO A 921 27.67 27.95 12.35
CA PRO A 921 28.02 26.53 12.26
C PRO A 921 27.58 25.95 10.91
N TYR A 922 26.38 26.28 10.44
CA TYR A 922 25.74 25.61 9.30
C TYR A 922 26.04 26.28 7.97
N LEU A 923 26.36 27.57 7.99
CA LEU A 923 26.63 28.38 6.81
C LEU A 923 28.05 28.92 6.85
N MET A 924 28.68 28.91 5.68
CA MET A 924 29.94 29.59 5.48
C MET A 924 29.98 30.24 4.11
N GLU A 925 30.58 31.41 4.06
CA GLU A 925 30.86 32.07 2.81
C GLU A 925 32.16 31.53 2.20
N LYS A 926 32.10 31.17 0.92
CA LYS A 926 33.27 30.88 0.09
C LYS A 926 33.16 31.66 -1.20
N HIS A 927 34.14 32.51 -1.49
CA HIS A 927 34.23 33.31 -2.72
C HIS A 927 32.95 34.12 -3.05
N GLY A 928 32.37 34.80 -2.05
CA GLY A 928 31.16 35.61 -2.25
C GLY A 928 29.87 34.80 -2.42
N LYS A 929 29.89 33.49 -2.17
CA LYS A 929 28.71 32.62 -2.14
C LYS A 929 28.57 31.94 -0.79
N TRP A 930 27.36 31.96 -0.26
CA TRP A 930 27.01 31.22 0.94
C TRP A 930 26.80 29.74 0.61
N SER A 931 27.49 28.88 1.35
CA SER A 931 27.47 27.43 1.16
C SER A 931 27.24 26.74 2.50
N ARG A 932 26.53 25.61 2.48
CA ARG A 932 26.32 24.80 3.68
C ARG A 932 27.64 24.16 4.10
N ARG A 933 27.94 24.19 5.41
CA ARG A 933 29.01 23.36 5.98
C ARG A 933 28.54 21.90 5.95
N LYS A 934 29.49 21.00 5.68
CA LYS A 934 29.27 19.56 5.72
C LYS A 934 30.28 18.98 6.69
N LEU A 935 29.89 18.88 7.96
CA LEU A 935 30.66 18.21 9.00
C LEU A 935 29.90 16.93 9.41
N ALA A 936 30.63 15.87 9.73
CA ALA A 936 30.04 14.65 10.28
C ALA A 936 29.36 14.97 11.61
N GLY A 937 28.18 14.42 11.86
CA GLY A 937 27.41 14.65 13.09
C GLY A 937 26.61 15.94 13.14
N MET A 938 26.73 16.78 12.12
CA MET A 938 25.99 18.03 12.09
C MET A 938 24.52 17.81 11.79
N ILE A 939 23.65 18.50 12.52
CA ILE A 939 22.21 18.50 12.25
C ILE A 939 21.97 19.11 10.86
N PRO A 940 21.36 18.37 9.92
CA PRO A 940 21.23 18.82 8.54
C PRO A 940 20.12 19.86 8.42
N LEU A 941 20.50 21.14 8.39
CA LEU A 941 19.56 22.25 8.20
C LEU A 941 19.40 22.61 6.72
N GLU A 942 18.15 22.86 6.33
CA GLU A 942 17.83 23.34 4.99
C GLU A 942 17.74 24.86 4.97
N VAL A 943 18.65 25.47 4.21
CA VAL A 943 18.75 26.93 4.09
C VAL A 943 17.95 27.41 2.89
N SER A 944 17.09 28.41 3.11
CA SER A 944 16.29 29.03 2.06
C SER A 944 17.19 29.88 1.11
N PRO A 945 16.92 29.88 -0.21
CA PRO A 945 17.64 30.75 -1.14
C PRO A 945 17.50 32.24 -0.78
N GLY A 946 16.34 32.63 -0.23
CA GLY A 946 16.07 33.98 0.24
C GLY A 946 17.05 34.43 1.34
N LEU A 947 17.33 33.58 2.32
CA LEU A 947 18.29 33.89 3.40
C LEU A 947 19.70 34.10 2.83
N THR A 948 20.16 33.25 1.92
CA THR A 948 21.50 33.42 1.31
C THR A 948 21.61 34.69 0.47
N THR A 949 20.53 35.08 -0.21
CA THR A 949 20.47 36.34 -0.96
C THR A 949 20.50 37.53 0.00
N CYS A 950 19.73 37.46 1.09
CA CYS A 950 19.71 38.45 2.15
C CYS A 950 21.10 38.66 2.76
N LEU A 951 21.78 37.59 3.16
CA LEU A 951 23.14 37.66 3.73
C LEU A 951 24.16 38.22 2.72
N THR A 952 24.03 37.88 1.43
CA THR A 952 24.90 38.45 0.37
C THR A 952 24.71 39.97 0.24
N HIS A 953 23.46 40.43 0.22
CA HIS A 953 23.15 41.86 0.13
C HIS A 953 23.53 42.60 1.42
N ALA A 954 23.24 42.02 2.58
CA ALA A 954 23.65 42.55 3.88
C ALA A 954 25.16 42.72 3.93
N LYS A 955 25.93 41.71 3.50
CA LYS A 955 27.40 41.81 3.45
C LYS A 955 27.89 42.93 2.56
N ARG A 956 27.32 43.06 1.36
CA ARG A 956 27.66 44.15 0.45
C ARG A 956 27.37 45.52 1.06
N ILE A 957 26.24 45.68 1.74
CA ILE A 957 25.89 46.92 2.45
C ILE A 957 26.91 47.17 3.56
N THR A 958 27.20 46.18 4.39
CA THR A 958 28.19 46.29 5.48
C THR A 958 29.57 46.70 4.95
N GLU A 959 30.08 46.07 3.90
CA GLU A 959 31.40 46.38 3.32
C GLU A 959 31.48 47.78 2.67
N VAL A 960 30.37 48.25 2.11
CA VAL A 960 30.24 49.58 1.52
C VAL A 960 30.18 50.63 2.63
N PHE A 961 29.32 50.46 3.62
CA PHE A 961 29.02 51.50 4.60
C PHE A 961 29.90 51.50 5.84
N TYR A 962 30.66 50.43 6.09
CA TYR A 962 31.54 50.31 7.24
C TYR A 962 33.00 50.07 6.83
N LYS A 963 33.93 50.63 7.58
CA LYS A 963 35.36 50.32 7.46
C LYS A 963 35.63 48.96 8.11
N SER A 964 36.81 48.41 7.85
CA SER A 964 37.26 47.15 8.48
C SER A 964 37.37 47.23 10.00
N ASP A 965 37.48 48.43 10.56
CA ASP A 965 37.50 48.69 12.00
C ASP A 965 36.09 48.83 12.63
N GLY A 966 35.02 48.67 11.84
CA GLY A 966 33.64 48.80 12.29
C GLY A 966 33.10 50.24 12.31
N SER A 967 33.92 51.25 11.99
CA SER A 967 33.44 52.64 11.95
C SER A 967 32.63 52.94 10.67
N PRO A 968 31.57 53.78 10.73
CA PRO A 968 30.83 54.19 9.55
C PRO A 968 31.71 54.95 8.54
N ARG A 969 31.48 54.72 7.24
CA ARG A 969 32.13 55.46 6.15
C ARG A 969 31.30 56.67 5.74
N THR A 970 32.00 57.76 5.46
CA THR A 970 31.44 58.93 4.76
C THR A 970 31.96 58.95 3.33
N TRP A 971 31.05 59.13 2.38
CA TRP A 971 31.36 59.18 0.96
C TRP A 971 31.57 60.61 0.49
N SER A 972 32.54 60.79 -0.42
CA SER A 972 32.69 62.01 -1.19
C SER A 972 32.17 61.77 -2.61
N ILE A 973 31.03 62.37 -2.93
CA ILE A 973 30.36 62.26 -4.22
C ILE A 973 30.81 63.41 -5.09
N SER A 974 31.47 63.09 -6.21
CA SER A 974 31.95 64.09 -7.17
C SER A 974 30.98 64.18 -8.35
N ILE A 975 30.39 65.35 -8.59
CA ILE A 975 29.44 65.59 -9.68
C ILE A 975 30.09 66.54 -10.68
N THR A 976 30.13 66.14 -11.96
CA THR A 976 30.66 66.97 -13.06
C THR A 976 29.58 67.17 -14.13
N PRO A 977 29.04 68.38 -14.30
CA PRO A 977 28.02 68.67 -15.31
C PRO A 977 28.55 68.55 -16.73
N GLN A 978 27.76 67.92 -17.61
CA GLN A 978 28.07 67.75 -19.04
C GLN A 978 28.06 69.09 -19.80
N THR A 979 28.77 69.15 -20.92
CA THR A 979 28.93 70.36 -21.75
C THR A 979 27.66 70.87 -22.42
N SER A 980 26.65 70.02 -22.58
CA SER A 980 25.34 70.37 -23.14
C SER A 980 24.40 71.07 -22.15
N ASN A 981 24.81 71.22 -20.89
CA ASN A 981 23.97 71.77 -19.83
C ASN A 981 24.00 73.31 -19.87
N LEU A 982 22.96 73.93 -20.42
CA LEU A 982 22.87 75.38 -20.66
C LEU A 982 22.21 76.18 -19.51
N THR A 983 21.59 75.49 -18.54
CA THR A 983 20.89 76.07 -17.37
C THR A 983 21.81 76.14 -16.13
N LYS A 984 21.76 77.27 -15.40
CA LYS A 984 22.49 77.45 -14.13
C LYS A 984 21.76 76.73 -13.00
N ALA A 985 22.14 75.48 -12.74
CA ALA A 985 21.56 74.74 -11.63
C ALA A 985 22.43 74.81 -10.36
N GLN A 986 21.80 74.78 -9.19
CA GLN A 986 22.47 74.62 -7.89
C GLN A 986 21.95 73.35 -7.22
N ILE A 987 22.88 72.52 -6.75
CA ILE A 987 22.57 71.34 -5.94
C ILE A 987 22.92 71.61 -4.47
N VAL A 988 21.99 71.33 -3.58
CA VAL A 988 22.18 71.35 -2.13
C VAL A 988 21.92 69.95 -1.63
N MET A 989 22.93 69.32 -1.02
CA MET A 989 22.83 68.02 -0.38
C MET A 989 23.23 68.18 1.08
N ASP A 990 22.27 68.01 1.98
CA ASP A 990 22.40 68.26 3.43
C ASP A 990 22.96 69.66 3.75
N LYS A 991 24.23 69.76 4.15
CA LYS A 991 24.95 71.03 4.43
C LYS A 991 25.86 71.49 3.29
N THR A 992 26.07 70.67 2.27
CA THR A 992 26.96 70.96 1.15
C THR A 992 26.18 71.49 -0.04
N ALA A 993 26.53 72.68 -0.53
CA ALA A 993 25.93 73.28 -1.72
C ALA A 993 27.00 73.47 -2.81
N GLY A 994 26.63 73.26 -4.06
CA GLY A 994 27.51 73.45 -5.20
C GLY A 994 26.76 73.93 -6.44
N ASP A 995 27.34 74.92 -7.12
CA ASP A 995 26.82 75.39 -8.40
C ASP A 995 27.26 74.43 -9.52
N LEU A 996 26.30 73.92 -10.28
CA LEU A 996 26.51 72.99 -11.39
C LEU A 996 26.91 73.77 -12.65
N ILE A 997 28.18 74.15 -12.71
CA ILE A 997 28.78 74.83 -13.86
C ILE A 997 29.39 73.78 -14.80
N ALA A 998 29.16 73.91 -16.11
CA ALA A 998 29.71 73.01 -17.13
C ALA A 998 31.23 72.80 -16.95
N LYS A 999 31.67 71.54 -16.96
CA LYS A 999 33.07 71.09 -16.74
C LYS A 999 33.65 71.35 -15.33
N ARG A 1000 32.90 71.90 -14.38
CA ARG A 1000 33.38 72.10 -13.00
C ARG A 1000 32.91 70.95 -12.11
N GLU A 1001 33.87 70.20 -11.57
CA GLU A 1001 33.60 69.20 -10.54
C GLU A 1001 33.19 69.88 -9.23
N ILE A 1002 32.11 69.40 -8.62
CA ILE A 1002 31.74 69.72 -7.24
C ILE A 1002 31.83 68.44 -6.40
N ARG A 1003 32.18 68.60 -5.13
CA ARG A 1003 32.24 67.47 -4.17
C ARG A 1003 31.20 67.67 -3.08
N LEU A 1004 30.33 66.70 -2.93
CA LEU A 1004 29.34 66.60 -1.89
C LEU A 1004 29.75 65.49 -0.92
N MET A 1005 29.40 65.60 0.35
CA MET A 1005 29.69 64.57 1.35
C MET A 1005 28.38 63.95 1.82
N TRP A 1006 28.34 62.62 1.96
CA TRP A 1006 27.17 61.91 2.46
C TRP A 1006 27.54 60.60 3.17
N PRO A 1007 26.88 60.25 4.29
CA PRO A 1007 25.97 61.07 5.07
C PRO A 1007 26.74 62.05 5.98
N ILE A 1008 26.18 63.25 6.25
CA ILE A 1008 26.73 64.22 7.21
C ILE A 1008 25.76 64.41 8.39
N SER A 1009 26.27 64.40 9.62
CA SER A 1009 25.46 64.64 10.82
C SER A 1009 25.11 66.13 11.03
N GLY A 1010 23.84 66.42 11.32
CA GLY A 1010 23.39 67.69 11.92
C GLY A 1010 22.95 68.82 10.97
N GLY A 1011 22.41 68.55 9.78
CA GLY A 1011 21.74 69.52 8.89
C GLY A 1011 20.25 69.20 8.67
N LYS A 1012 19.54 69.95 7.80
CA LYS A 1012 18.25 69.47 7.25
C LYS A 1012 18.59 68.42 6.19
N PRO A 1013 18.31 67.12 6.44
CA PRO A 1013 18.64 66.07 5.49
C PRO A 1013 17.83 66.27 4.20
N GLY A 1014 18.46 66.00 3.06
CA GLY A 1014 17.78 66.01 1.77
C GLY A 1014 18.63 66.59 0.63
N ILE A 1015 18.19 66.31 -0.59
CA ILE A 1015 18.80 66.84 -1.80
C ILE A 1015 17.81 67.80 -2.50
N ARG A 1016 18.28 68.99 -2.87
CA ARG A 1016 17.52 69.97 -3.63
C ARG A 1016 18.31 70.40 -4.84
N LEU A 1017 17.69 70.29 -6.01
CA LEU A 1017 18.21 70.80 -7.26
C LEU A 1017 17.34 71.99 -7.71
N THR A 1018 17.96 73.16 -7.86
CA THR A 1018 17.30 74.39 -8.32
C THR A 1018 17.86 74.74 -9.70
N PHE A 1019 17.02 75.04 -10.70
CA PHE A 1019 17.40 75.32 -12.09
C PHE A 1019 17.30 76.80 -12.46
#